data_AF-A0A935QF12-F1
#
_entry.id   AF-A0A935QF12-F1
#
_cell.length_a   1.000
_cell.length_b   1.000
_cell.length_c   1.000
_cell.angle_alpha   90.00
_cell.angle_beta   90.00
_cell.angle_gamma   90.00
#
_symmetry.space_group_name_H-M   'P 1'
#
loop_
_entity.id
_entity.type
_entity.pdbx_description
1 polymer ?
#
loop_
_entity_poly.entity_id
_entity_poly.type
_entity_poly.pdbx_seq_one_letter_code
_entity_poly.pdbx_strand_id
1 'polypeptide(L)'
;MNKRCASACLALVLLLAATYPPAARAAGPFRSKTCLDCHADQKKAAGAQHAHAPFARAECESCHEVHGVVGRLALKASGNELCAGCHAPQVAESDLPHVHAPVRDGGCVACHDPHGSGQPGLLPAKGNAACLTCHDGAAFTRAFVHAPLKKDGCAACHLPHGSAEPHLLDKPVDELCLSCHKDARKLAQAHGEAFGLEGCTSCHDPHSAASPKLLLAVQHAPVQDRDCAACHTRDAAGAAVLVAQGNDLCLTCHDQPGEGAATPHAPVADGSCLDCHAAHGSAHAGMIKTELRRLCFECHDDASFRKNLVHAPVADGACSTCHDVHGGARAALLTAPPGELCLGCHEGVGGDAAAAVSNHAPFVKQDCAACHDPHSSNEPGLLTAQAGTLCLGCHLKVKVELVTAHPHDVAARGDCLVCHAPHRAAQPSLLKASPATTCLACHADQSTRPAGGSLHPPVADGLCGDCHLPHGGDEAAMLRRPAATICLECHDTGPGAGGHAHAPVAAGNCAACHDAHRADRADLLAAPEPLLCTICHEDVVDVAAAKSVHPPIMDDCTTCHQPHGGAQPALLTAPAAELCFRCHDEGDAALKGAHLGRDLAGLDCTGCHAPHHSAQAALIRPNSHPPFDDRDCTVCHADAAPITDQTALCAGCHDGLTEPRRHAHAPFAAGECSSCHDAHAARGEHLLKAGGVGQACAACHESGSLFPRADLAHRPARDGACSACHDPHGSDQPALLRTAGAQQCWTCHQDLQAARSLPRQHKPFADGNCATCHDAHGTAQADLLTAAVPALCASCHDLKSAALARPHLGFDLESADCMACHDPHATTQAGLTHGHVHPPYAKRDCKACHDAGGKVQAGAQQSLCLACHPGLAEELRNATLHAPLTGERACLECHTPHASPVTGLLPRSQAAVCGRCHAEQADRMKSSSQRHPDPEGRQCTMCHNPHLAAVPAGTVPAGPDPCLRCHTWLEHTDHPLGAGTTDPVRGGEIVCASCHDPHGSEFEKMLREDAGGKLCIGCHTEKIRQKR
;
A
#
# COMPACT_ATOMS: atom_id res chain seq x y z
N MET A 1 -60.73 46.94 -6.94
CA MET A 1 -59.99 48.15 -7.38
C MET A 1 -58.83 48.32 -6.41
N ASN A 2 -57.55 48.46 -6.77
CA ASN A 2 -56.93 48.90 -8.02
C ASN A 2 -55.51 48.30 -8.14
N LYS A 3 -55.22 47.74 -9.32
CA LYS A 3 -53.89 47.43 -9.83
C LYS A 3 -53.21 48.72 -10.31
N ARG A 4 -52.63 49.55 -9.42
CA ARG A 4 -51.77 50.69 -9.82
C ARG A 4 -50.84 51.08 -8.67
N CYS A 5 -49.77 50.31 -8.43
CA CYS A 5 -48.60 50.80 -7.67
C CYS A 5 -47.29 50.03 -7.94
N ALA A 6 -47.30 48.95 -8.73
CA ALA A 6 -46.10 48.14 -8.97
C ALA A 6 -45.18 48.63 -10.11
N SER A 7 -45.48 49.74 -10.79
CA SER A 7 -44.72 50.19 -11.97
C SER A 7 -43.81 51.40 -11.75
N ALA A 8 -43.69 51.94 -10.54
CA ALA A 8 -42.90 53.16 -10.29
C ALA A 8 -41.48 52.90 -9.72
N CYS A 9 -41.15 51.70 -9.24
CA CYS A 9 -39.83 51.44 -8.65
C CYS A 9 -38.78 50.88 -9.61
N LEU A 10 -39.14 50.49 -10.85
CA LEU A 10 -38.20 49.89 -11.79
C LEU A 10 -37.44 50.92 -12.67
N ALA A 11 -37.90 52.18 -12.73
CA ALA A 11 -37.33 53.19 -13.61
C ALA A 11 -36.16 53.99 -13.00
N LEU A 12 -35.94 53.95 -11.67
CA LEU A 12 -34.87 54.72 -11.03
C LEU A 12 -33.55 53.94 -10.85
N VAL A 13 -33.58 52.61 -11.01
CA VAL A 13 -32.38 51.76 -10.93
C VAL A 13 -31.65 51.68 -12.29
N LEU A 14 -32.32 51.99 -13.40
CA LEU A 14 -31.75 51.90 -14.75
C LEU A 14 -30.99 53.15 -15.23
N LEU A 15 -30.94 54.24 -14.46
CA LEU A 15 -30.29 55.51 -14.89
C LEU A 15 -28.99 55.87 -14.15
N LEU A 16 -28.50 55.05 -13.21
CA LEU A 16 -27.24 55.30 -12.49
C LEU A 16 -26.10 54.30 -12.77
N ALA A 17 -26.28 53.40 -13.75
CA ALA A 17 -25.26 52.41 -14.14
C ALA A 17 -24.48 52.78 -15.41
N ALA A 18 -24.34 54.08 -15.75
CA ALA A 18 -23.78 54.53 -17.02
C ALA A 18 -22.51 55.42 -16.93
N THR A 19 -21.78 55.47 -15.82
CA THR A 19 -20.57 56.34 -15.71
C THR A 19 -19.33 55.77 -15.00
N TYR A 20 -19.23 54.45 -14.77
CA TYR A 20 -17.96 53.85 -14.35
C TYR A 20 -17.44 52.86 -15.40
N PRO A 21 -16.29 53.12 -16.05
CA PRO A 21 -15.66 52.12 -16.91
C PRO A 21 -15.18 50.95 -16.03
N PRO A 22 -15.41 49.69 -16.43
CA PRO A 22 -14.74 48.58 -15.79
C PRO A 22 -13.24 48.69 -16.08
N ALA A 23 -12.42 48.54 -15.03
CA ALA A 23 -11.00 48.34 -15.19
C ALA A 23 -10.77 47.15 -16.12
N ALA A 24 -10.26 47.44 -17.33
CA ALA A 24 -9.80 46.44 -18.26
C ALA A 24 -8.64 45.67 -17.60
N ARG A 25 -8.92 44.46 -17.11
CA ARG A 25 -7.89 43.43 -17.07
C ARG A 25 -7.46 43.20 -18.52
N ALA A 26 -6.19 43.44 -18.81
CA ALA A 26 -5.60 43.09 -20.09
C ALA A 26 -5.73 41.57 -20.31
N ALA A 27 -6.74 41.16 -21.09
CA ALA A 27 -6.80 39.82 -21.66
C ALA A 27 -5.83 39.80 -22.86
N GLY A 28 -4.72 39.08 -22.72
CA GLY A 28 -3.87 38.73 -23.86
C GLY A 28 -4.64 37.89 -24.89
N PRO A 29 -4.23 37.89 -26.17
CA PRO A 29 -4.98 37.23 -27.23
C PRO A 29 -4.65 35.73 -27.26
N PHE A 30 -5.50 34.87 -26.68
CA PHE A 30 -5.49 33.45 -27.01
C PHE A 30 -6.61 33.16 -28.02
N ARG A 31 -6.26 33.01 -29.30
CA ARG A 31 -7.13 32.38 -30.30
C ARG A 31 -7.10 30.87 -30.09
N SER A 32 -8.27 30.22 -30.05
CA SER A 32 -8.37 28.75 -29.99
C SER A 32 -7.86 28.12 -31.30
N LYS A 33 -6.89 27.22 -31.19
CA LYS A 33 -6.37 26.39 -32.29
C LYS A 33 -7.26 25.14 -32.44
N THR A 34 -7.43 24.62 -33.66
CA THR A 34 -8.05 23.30 -33.89
C THR A 34 -7.07 22.17 -33.55
N CYS A 35 -7.56 20.94 -33.32
CA CYS A 35 -6.70 19.80 -32.97
C CYS A 35 -5.58 19.58 -34.01
N LEU A 36 -5.89 19.72 -35.31
CA LEU A 36 -4.94 19.55 -36.42
C LEU A 36 -3.95 20.71 -36.60
N ASP A 37 -4.17 21.86 -35.93
CA ASP A 37 -3.21 22.97 -35.91
C ASP A 37 -2.03 22.69 -34.98
N CYS A 38 -2.23 21.83 -33.98
CA CYS A 38 -1.17 21.35 -33.09
C CYS A 38 -0.65 19.96 -33.50
N HIS A 39 -1.49 19.10 -34.08
CA HIS A 39 -1.12 17.76 -34.55
C HIS A 39 -0.86 17.72 -36.07
N ALA A 40 0.17 18.44 -36.53
CA ALA A 40 0.49 18.59 -37.95
C ALA A 40 0.80 17.26 -38.67
N ASP A 41 1.31 16.24 -37.96
CA ASP A 41 1.59 14.92 -38.55
C ASP A 41 0.30 14.16 -38.90
N GLN A 42 -0.75 14.30 -38.09
CA GLN A 42 -2.06 13.68 -38.35
C GLN A 42 -2.78 14.35 -39.54
N LYS A 43 -2.46 15.62 -39.81
CA LYS A 43 -2.96 16.35 -40.99
C LYS A 43 -2.53 15.71 -42.32
N LYS A 44 -1.41 14.97 -42.37
CA LYS A 44 -1.00 14.20 -43.55
C LYS A 44 -1.83 12.92 -43.73
N ALA A 45 -2.16 12.23 -42.64
CA ALA A 45 -2.97 11.01 -42.67
C ALA A 45 -4.41 11.30 -43.14
N ALA A 46 -4.94 12.51 -42.90
CA ALA A 46 -6.26 12.93 -43.39
C ALA A 46 -6.34 12.98 -44.95
N GLY A 47 -5.20 12.89 -45.64
CA GLY A 47 -5.12 12.77 -47.10
C GLY A 47 -4.85 11.34 -47.63
N ALA A 48 -4.97 10.30 -46.80
CA ALA A 48 -4.79 8.91 -47.23
C ALA A 48 -5.85 8.48 -48.26
N GLN A 49 -5.49 7.53 -49.15
CA GLN A 49 -6.37 7.05 -50.22
C GLN A 49 -7.70 6.47 -49.68
N HIS A 50 -7.66 5.83 -48.51
CA HIS A 50 -8.83 5.36 -47.78
C HIS A 50 -8.78 5.88 -46.35
N ALA A 51 -9.25 7.11 -46.14
CA ALA A 51 -9.38 7.71 -44.81
C ALA A 51 -10.69 7.30 -44.12
N HIS A 52 -10.65 7.09 -42.81
CA HIS A 52 -11.85 6.80 -42.00
C HIS A 52 -12.71 8.06 -41.90
N ALA A 53 -14.03 7.93 -42.09
CA ALA A 53 -14.90 9.06 -42.38
C ALA A 53 -14.96 10.17 -41.29
N PRO A 54 -15.05 9.86 -39.98
CA PRO A 54 -14.94 10.86 -38.91
C PRO A 54 -13.59 11.61 -38.90
N PHE A 55 -12.50 10.88 -39.16
CA PHE A 55 -11.16 11.47 -39.24
C PHE A 55 -11.00 12.39 -40.47
N ALA A 56 -11.51 11.97 -41.63
CA ALA A 56 -11.51 12.77 -42.86
C ALA A 56 -12.30 14.09 -42.72
N ARG A 57 -13.31 14.13 -41.84
CA ARG A 57 -14.10 15.33 -41.53
C ARG A 57 -13.52 16.18 -40.39
N ALA A 58 -12.37 15.79 -39.84
CA ALA A 58 -11.75 16.42 -38.68
C ALA A 58 -12.65 16.45 -37.42
N GLU A 59 -13.60 15.52 -37.32
CA GLU A 59 -14.48 15.33 -36.15
C GLU A 59 -13.71 14.56 -35.06
N CYS A 60 -12.59 15.12 -34.62
CA CYS A 60 -11.65 14.46 -33.70
C CYS A 60 -12.36 14.11 -32.39
N GLU A 61 -13.30 14.96 -31.97
CA GLU A 61 -14.10 14.82 -30.76
C GLU A 61 -15.15 13.71 -30.85
N SER A 62 -15.36 13.08 -32.01
CA SER A 62 -16.24 11.90 -32.10
C SER A 62 -15.60 10.66 -31.47
N CYS A 63 -14.27 10.63 -31.44
CA CYS A 63 -13.48 9.53 -30.88
C CYS A 63 -12.57 9.98 -29.73
N HIS A 64 -12.16 11.24 -29.69
CA HIS A 64 -11.26 11.80 -28.68
C HIS A 64 -11.96 12.78 -27.72
N GLU A 65 -11.45 12.92 -26.51
CA GLU A 65 -11.86 13.95 -25.54
C GLU A 65 -10.98 15.20 -25.63
N VAL A 66 -11.56 16.38 -25.34
CA VAL A 66 -10.87 17.68 -25.40
C VAL A 66 -10.08 17.93 -24.10
N HIS A 67 -8.80 18.31 -24.19
CA HIS A 67 -7.89 18.38 -23.03
C HIS A 67 -7.82 19.76 -22.34
N GLY A 68 -7.57 19.76 -21.03
CA GLY A 68 -7.20 20.94 -20.20
C GLY A 68 -5.68 21.20 -20.13
N VAL A 69 -5.22 21.95 -19.11
CA VAL A 69 -3.84 22.50 -18.94
C VAL A 69 -2.72 21.46 -18.97
N VAL A 70 -3.01 20.18 -18.69
CA VAL A 70 -2.08 19.06 -18.90
C VAL A 70 -2.56 18.26 -20.10
N GLY A 71 -1.86 18.41 -21.23
CA GLY A 71 -2.28 17.83 -22.51
C GLY A 71 -2.12 16.31 -22.57
N ARG A 72 -3.23 15.57 -22.48
CA ARG A 72 -3.32 14.15 -22.85
C ARG A 72 -4.47 13.93 -23.81
N LEU A 73 -4.20 13.22 -24.90
CA LEU A 73 -5.19 12.72 -25.85
C LEU A 73 -5.85 11.47 -25.25
N ALA A 74 -7.14 11.54 -24.96
CA ALA A 74 -7.94 10.41 -24.47
C ALA A 74 -9.03 10.05 -25.50
N LEU A 75 -9.45 8.78 -25.54
CA LEU A 75 -10.58 8.32 -26.35
C LEU A 75 -11.89 8.40 -25.53
N LYS A 76 -13.02 8.62 -26.19
CA LYS A 76 -14.35 8.70 -25.55
C LYS A 76 -14.86 7.37 -24.99
N ALA A 77 -14.40 6.27 -25.56
CA ALA A 77 -14.69 4.92 -25.13
C ALA A 77 -13.46 4.04 -25.42
N SER A 78 -13.33 2.94 -24.70
CA SER A 78 -12.14 2.08 -24.77
C SER A 78 -12.23 1.07 -25.92
N GLY A 79 -11.11 0.85 -26.61
CA GLY A 79 -10.93 -0.23 -27.58
C GLY A 79 -12.09 -0.40 -28.56
N ASN A 80 -12.67 -1.61 -28.56
CA ASN A 80 -13.73 -2.00 -29.48
C ASN A 80 -15.10 -1.38 -29.20
N GLU A 81 -15.38 -0.92 -27.97
CA GLU A 81 -16.65 -0.28 -27.62
C GLU A 81 -16.84 1.02 -28.41
N LEU A 82 -15.75 1.76 -28.60
CA LEU A 82 -15.73 2.96 -29.43
C LEU A 82 -16.09 2.66 -30.90
N CYS A 83 -15.57 1.54 -31.43
CA CYS A 83 -15.82 1.13 -32.80
C CYS A 83 -17.23 0.54 -32.98
N ALA A 84 -17.71 -0.24 -32.00
CA ALA A 84 -19.01 -0.90 -32.01
C ALA A 84 -20.18 0.10 -32.04
N GLY A 85 -20.01 1.27 -31.41
CA GLY A 85 -20.99 2.35 -31.45
C GLY A 85 -21.33 2.84 -32.87
N CYS A 86 -20.46 2.61 -33.86
CA CYS A 86 -20.66 2.98 -35.26
C CYS A 86 -20.66 1.78 -36.23
N HIS A 87 -20.03 0.66 -35.87
CA HIS A 87 -19.83 -0.53 -36.72
C HIS A 87 -20.53 -1.79 -36.18
N ALA A 88 -21.75 -1.64 -35.66
CA ALA A 88 -22.52 -2.74 -35.09
C ALA A 88 -22.67 -3.99 -36.00
N PRO A 89 -22.85 -3.89 -37.34
CA PRO A 89 -22.95 -5.07 -38.20
C PRO A 89 -21.67 -5.92 -38.25
N GLN A 90 -20.49 -5.30 -38.20
CA GLN A 90 -19.20 -5.98 -38.22
C GLN A 90 -18.91 -6.68 -36.89
N VAL A 91 -19.48 -6.17 -35.79
CA VAL A 91 -19.40 -6.78 -34.46
C VAL A 91 -20.33 -8.00 -34.34
N ALA A 92 -21.38 -8.14 -35.16
CA ALA A 92 -22.23 -9.33 -35.14
C ALA A 92 -21.51 -10.61 -35.65
N GLU A 93 -20.40 -10.47 -36.40
CA GLU A 93 -19.59 -11.61 -36.85
C GLU A 93 -18.73 -12.23 -35.74
N SER A 94 -18.56 -11.56 -34.59
CA SER A 94 -17.85 -12.12 -33.42
C SER A 94 -18.68 -13.14 -32.62
N ASP A 95 -19.94 -13.37 -33.01
CA ASP A 95 -20.83 -14.34 -32.37
C ASP A 95 -20.84 -15.73 -33.07
N LEU A 96 -20.01 -15.92 -34.09
CA LEU A 96 -19.89 -17.20 -34.82
C LEU A 96 -19.18 -18.30 -33.98
N PRO A 97 -19.41 -19.61 -34.24
CA PRO A 97 -18.83 -20.70 -33.45
C PRO A 97 -17.31 -20.76 -33.45
N HIS A 98 -16.68 -20.34 -34.55
CA HIS A 98 -15.23 -20.29 -34.70
C HIS A 98 -14.83 -18.88 -35.11
N VAL A 99 -14.32 -18.10 -34.16
CA VAL A 99 -13.93 -16.70 -34.37
C VAL A 99 -12.40 -16.61 -34.36
N HIS A 100 -11.85 -15.80 -35.25
CA HIS A 100 -10.43 -15.51 -35.26
C HIS A 100 -10.04 -14.77 -33.97
N ALA A 101 -9.00 -15.23 -33.27
CA ALA A 101 -8.69 -14.77 -31.91
C ALA A 101 -8.59 -13.23 -31.75
N PRO A 102 -7.91 -12.48 -32.66
CA PRO A 102 -7.89 -11.01 -32.61
C PRO A 102 -9.28 -10.34 -32.64
N VAL A 103 -10.27 -10.98 -33.27
CA VAL A 103 -11.65 -10.47 -33.34
C VAL A 103 -12.41 -10.84 -32.08
N ARG A 104 -12.28 -12.09 -31.60
CA ARG A 104 -12.88 -12.56 -30.35
C ARG A 104 -12.43 -11.73 -29.14
N ASP A 105 -11.15 -11.39 -29.09
CA ASP A 105 -10.51 -10.73 -27.94
C ASP A 105 -10.67 -9.20 -28.00
N GLY A 106 -11.44 -8.68 -28.95
CA GLY A 106 -11.79 -7.27 -28.98
C GLY A 106 -10.68 -6.35 -29.53
N GLY A 107 -9.85 -6.84 -30.46
CA GLY A 107 -8.66 -6.15 -30.96
C GLY A 107 -8.77 -5.65 -32.40
N CYS A 108 -9.82 -4.88 -32.76
CA CYS A 108 -10.05 -4.45 -34.16
C CYS A 108 -8.87 -3.68 -34.77
N VAL A 109 -8.17 -2.89 -33.96
CA VAL A 109 -7.03 -2.07 -34.40
C VAL A 109 -5.75 -2.87 -34.66
N ALA A 110 -5.72 -4.16 -34.30
CA ALA A 110 -4.61 -5.05 -34.65
C ALA A 110 -4.53 -5.30 -36.16
N CYS A 111 -5.67 -5.20 -36.85
CA CYS A 111 -5.78 -5.43 -38.29
C CYS A 111 -6.32 -4.22 -39.06
N HIS A 112 -6.99 -3.27 -38.41
CA HIS A 112 -7.56 -2.08 -39.06
C HIS A 112 -6.95 -0.77 -38.52
N ASP A 113 -6.57 0.14 -39.41
CA ASP A 113 -6.14 1.50 -39.03
C ASP A 113 -7.36 2.42 -38.82
N PRO A 114 -7.62 2.91 -37.60
CA PRO A 114 -8.81 3.71 -37.31
C PRO A 114 -8.79 5.13 -37.91
N HIS A 115 -7.65 5.60 -38.43
CA HIS A 115 -7.54 6.91 -39.07
C HIS A 115 -7.59 6.82 -40.59
N GLY A 116 -6.87 5.87 -41.18
CA GLY A 116 -6.82 5.70 -42.63
C GLY A 116 -5.68 4.83 -43.10
N SER A 117 -5.87 4.11 -44.20
CA SER A 117 -4.82 3.27 -44.79
C SER A 117 -4.72 3.43 -46.31
N GLY A 118 -3.70 2.81 -46.90
CA GLY A 118 -3.57 2.69 -48.35
C GLY A 118 -4.38 1.54 -48.97
N GLN A 119 -5.08 0.73 -48.19
CA GLN A 119 -5.83 -0.44 -48.65
C GLN A 119 -7.34 -0.36 -48.34
N PRO A 120 -8.21 -1.03 -49.13
CA PRO A 120 -9.62 -1.19 -48.79
C PRO A 120 -9.80 -1.84 -47.42
N GLY A 121 -10.84 -1.42 -46.69
CA GLY A 121 -11.11 -1.95 -45.35
C GLY A 121 -10.08 -1.52 -44.30
N LEU A 122 -9.30 -0.46 -44.53
CA LEU A 122 -8.35 0.10 -43.55
C LEU A 122 -7.22 -0.86 -43.15
N LEU A 123 -6.88 -1.83 -44.00
CA LEU A 123 -5.84 -2.81 -43.70
C LEU A 123 -4.42 -2.22 -43.82
N PRO A 124 -3.47 -2.61 -42.94
CA PRO A 124 -2.09 -2.14 -43.00
C PRO A 124 -1.31 -2.72 -44.19
N ALA A 125 -1.73 -3.86 -44.75
CA ALA A 125 -1.08 -4.52 -45.88
C ALA A 125 -2.09 -5.17 -46.85
N LYS A 126 -1.64 -5.52 -48.06
CA LYS A 126 -2.48 -6.05 -49.13
C LYS A 126 -2.48 -7.59 -49.18
N GLY A 127 -3.66 -8.20 -49.27
CA GLY A 127 -3.82 -9.65 -49.49
C GLY A 127 -3.17 -10.49 -48.39
N ASN A 128 -2.51 -11.59 -48.74
CA ASN A 128 -1.89 -12.52 -47.78
C ASN A 128 -0.87 -11.86 -46.85
N ALA A 129 -0.23 -10.77 -47.29
CA ALA A 129 0.76 -10.05 -46.48
C ALA A 129 0.15 -9.49 -45.19
N ALA A 130 -1.17 -9.20 -45.15
CA ALA A 130 -1.86 -8.76 -43.95
C ALA A 130 -2.02 -9.88 -42.91
N CYS A 131 -2.11 -11.14 -43.34
CA CYS A 131 -2.21 -12.29 -42.44
C CYS A 131 -0.83 -12.76 -41.97
N LEU A 132 0.17 -12.67 -42.85
CA LEU A 132 1.54 -13.12 -42.58
C LEU A 132 2.35 -12.15 -41.69
N THR A 133 1.75 -11.04 -41.26
CA THR A 133 2.31 -10.24 -40.15
C THR A 133 2.24 -10.99 -38.82
N CYS A 134 1.31 -11.95 -38.68
CA CYS A 134 1.12 -12.75 -37.48
C CYS A 134 1.31 -14.26 -37.73
N HIS A 135 1.07 -14.75 -38.95
CA HIS A 135 1.24 -16.17 -39.30
C HIS A 135 2.55 -16.44 -40.05
N ASP A 136 3.25 -17.51 -39.71
CA ASP A 136 4.51 -17.90 -40.37
C ASP A 136 4.28 -18.27 -41.85
N GLY A 137 4.93 -17.52 -42.75
CA GLY A 137 4.84 -17.70 -44.20
C GLY A 137 5.58 -18.92 -44.76
N ALA A 138 6.49 -19.54 -44.01
CA ALA A 138 7.31 -20.65 -44.50
C ALA A 138 6.47 -21.88 -44.87
N ALA A 139 5.42 -22.17 -44.10
CA ALA A 139 4.51 -23.29 -44.34
C ALA A 139 3.62 -23.12 -45.59
N PHE A 140 3.50 -21.89 -46.11
CA PHE A 140 2.61 -21.52 -47.24
C PHE A 140 3.36 -21.30 -48.55
N THR A 141 4.69 -21.38 -48.53
CA THR A 141 5.58 -21.05 -49.65
C THR A 141 6.52 -22.19 -50.03
N ARG A 142 6.20 -23.43 -49.65
CA ARG A 142 6.99 -24.62 -49.99
C ARG A 142 7.01 -24.87 -51.52
N ALA A 143 7.87 -25.80 -51.96
CA ALA A 143 8.18 -26.04 -53.38
C ALA A 143 6.95 -26.16 -54.29
N PHE A 144 5.89 -26.82 -53.83
CA PHE A 144 4.61 -26.92 -54.52
C PHE A 144 3.54 -26.18 -53.72
N VAL A 145 3.15 -25.00 -54.19
CA VAL A 145 2.08 -24.18 -53.59
C VAL A 145 0.76 -24.43 -54.31
N HIS A 146 -0.31 -24.61 -53.54
CA HIS A 146 -1.65 -24.78 -54.08
C HIS A 146 -2.09 -23.54 -54.87
N ALA A 147 -2.58 -23.73 -56.10
CA ALA A 147 -2.85 -22.64 -57.03
C ALA A 147 -3.83 -21.55 -56.52
N PRO A 148 -4.92 -21.87 -55.79
CA PRO A 148 -5.81 -20.86 -55.21
C PRO A 148 -5.09 -19.90 -54.26
N LEU A 149 -4.11 -20.38 -53.49
CA LEU A 149 -3.36 -19.56 -52.53
C LEU A 149 -2.52 -18.48 -53.23
N LYS A 150 -2.01 -18.76 -54.43
CA LYS A 150 -1.27 -17.79 -55.26
C LYS A 150 -2.18 -16.78 -55.96
N LYS A 151 -3.39 -17.20 -56.35
CA LYS A 151 -4.28 -16.40 -57.18
C LYS A 151 -5.24 -15.54 -56.38
N ASP A 152 -5.92 -16.14 -55.41
CA ASP A 152 -7.06 -15.57 -54.70
C ASP A 152 -6.75 -15.35 -53.20
N GLY A 153 -5.62 -15.87 -52.73
CA GLY A 153 -5.09 -15.61 -51.39
C GLY A 153 -5.72 -16.45 -50.27
N CYS A 154 -5.36 -16.18 -49.01
CA CYS A 154 -5.86 -16.91 -47.85
C CYS A 154 -7.39 -16.84 -47.74
N ALA A 155 -7.97 -15.69 -48.11
CA ALA A 155 -9.41 -15.45 -48.09
C ALA A 155 -10.20 -16.23 -49.16
N ALA A 156 -9.52 -16.97 -50.04
CA ALA A 156 -10.18 -17.87 -50.99
C ALA A 156 -10.84 -19.08 -50.30
N CYS A 157 -10.33 -19.44 -49.11
CA CYS A 157 -10.79 -20.59 -48.35
C CYS A 157 -11.15 -20.22 -46.90
N HIS A 158 -10.53 -19.17 -46.34
CA HIS A 158 -10.74 -18.75 -44.96
C HIS A 158 -11.58 -17.47 -44.82
N LEU A 159 -12.43 -17.42 -43.80
CA LEU A 159 -13.15 -16.24 -43.34
C LEU A 159 -12.37 -15.56 -42.20
N PRO A 160 -11.77 -14.38 -42.42
CA PRO A 160 -10.77 -13.79 -41.51
C PRO A 160 -11.31 -13.28 -40.17
N HIS A 161 -12.63 -13.15 -40.01
CA HIS A 161 -13.26 -12.75 -38.75
C HIS A 161 -13.83 -13.95 -37.99
N GLY A 162 -14.61 -14.80 -38.67
CA GLY A 162 -15.23 -15.97 -38.07
C GLY A 162 -15.95 -16.83 -39.10
N SER A 163 -16.16 -18.11 -38.77
CA SER A 163 -16.92 -19.08 -39.56
C SER A 163 -17.76 -20.01 -38.69
N ALA A 164 -18.75 -20.65 -39.31
CA ALA A 164 -19.43 -21.82 -38.77
C ALA A 164 -18.56 -23.10 -38.79
N GLU A 165 -17.51 -23.14 -39.64
CA GLU A 165 -16.65 -24.32 -39.82
C GLU A 165 -15.30 -24.20 -39.08
N PRO A 166 -14.72 -25.32 -38.60
CA PRO A 166 -13.41 -25.34 -37.98
C PRO A 166 -12.32 -24.77 -38.89
N HIS A 167 -11.26 -24.22 -38.28
CA HIS A 167 -10.16 -23.56 -39.02
C HIS A 167 -10.60 -22.36 -39.88
N LEU A 168 -11.75 -21.75 -39.55
CA LEU A 168 -12.29 -20.57 -40.23
C LEU A 168 -12.59 -20.81 -41.71
N LEU A 169 -12.93 -22.04 -42.11
CA LEU A 169 -13.18 -22.36 -43.51
C LEU A 169 -14.55 -21.82 -43.97
N ASP A 170 -14.70 -21.48 -45.24
CA ASP A 170 -16.01 -21.11 -45.80
C ASP A 170 -17.00 -22.30 -45.81
N LYS A 171 -16.48 -23.54 -45.90
CA LYS A 171 -17.24 -24.79 -46.05
C LYS A 171 -16.50 -26.00 -45.45
N PRO A 172 -17.19 -27.13 -45.21
CA PRO A 172 -16.55 -28.40 -44.85
C PRO A 172 -15.45 -28.80 -45.84
N VAL A 173 -14.36 -29.40 -45.34
CA VAL A 173 -13.10 -29.62 -46.10
C VAL A 173 -13.32 -30.31 -47.44
N ASP A 174 -14.01 -31.45 -47.47
CA ASP A 174 -14.19 -32.21 -48.72
C ASP A 174 -15.11 -31.46 -49.70
N GLU A 175 -16.16 -30.79 -49.21
CA GLU A 175 -17.02 -29.94 -50.05
C GLU A 175 -16.24 -28.75 -50.62
N LEU A 176 -15.39 -28.11 -49.82
CA LEU A 176 -14.56 -26.99 -50.22
C LEU A 176 -13.58 -27.40 -51.31
N CYS A 177 -12.88 -28.53 -51.13
CA CYS A 177 -11.96 -29.07 -52.13
C CYS A 177 -12.71 -29.39 -53.44
N LEU A 178 -13.84 -30.11 -53.36
CA LEU A 178 -14.63 -30.52 -54.53
C LEU A 178 -15.33 -29.33 -55.22
N SER A 179 -15.52 -28.21 -54.53
CA SER A 179 -16.04 -26.97 -55.13
C SER A 179 -15.13 -26.41 -56.21
N CYS A 180 -13.83 -26.71 -56.17
CA CYS A 180 -12.85 -26.38 -57.20
C CYS A 180 -12.44 -27.61 -58.02
N HIS A 181 -12.41 -28.80 -57.41
CA HIS A 181 -12.02 -30.07 -58.02
C HIS A 181 -13.22 -30.89 -58.56
N LYS A 182 -13.97 -30.31 -59.50
CA LYS A 182 -15.27 -30.83 -59.95
C LYS A 182 -15.23 -32.07 -60.87
N ASP A 183 -14.05 -32.43 -61.41
CA ASP A 183 -13.92 -33.54 -62.37
C ASP A 183 -13.60 -34.87 -61.67
N ALA A 184 -14.65 -35.54 -61.20
CA ALA A 184 -14.56 -36.80 -60.46
C ALA A 184 -13.84 -37.91 -61.23
N ARG A 185 -13.90 -37.93 -62.57
CA ARG A 185 -13.22 -38.95 -63.40
C ARG A 185 -11.71 -38.74 -63.41
N LYS A 186 -11.26 -37.48 -63.54
CA LYS A 186 -9.83 -37.16 -63.44
C LYS A 186 -9.29 -37.41 -62.03
N LEU A 187 -10.09 -37.13 -60.99
CA LEU A 187 -9.70 -37.47 -59.63
C LEU A 187 -9.57 -38.99 -59.45
N ALA A 188 -10.55 -39.78 -59.87
CA ALA A 188 -10.49 -41.24 -59.74
C ALA A 188 -9.27 -41.85 -60.47
N GLN A 189 -8.94 -41.35 -61.66
CA GLN A 189 -7.75 -41.79 -62.40
C GLN A 189 -6.44 -41.40 -61.71
N ALA A 190 -6.39 -40.23 -61.06
CA ALA A 190 -5.18 -39.76 -60.38
C ALA A 190 -4.88 -40.51 -59.08
N HIS A 191 -5.92 -41.03 -58.40
CA HIS A 191 -5.82 -41.75 -57.13
C HIS A 191 -5.82 -43.30 -57.31
N GLY A 192 -5.96 -43.78 -58.55
CA GLY A 192 -6.28 -45.17 -58.85
C GLY A 192 -7.73 -45.45 -58.45
N GLU A 193 -8.49 -46.19 -59.24
CA GLU A 193 -9.94 -46.46 -59.04
C GLU A 193 -10.30 -47.19 -57.72
N ALA A 194 -9.39 -47.22 -56.76
CA ALA A 194 -9.36 -48.13 -55.64
C ALA A 194 -9.98 -47.61 -54.33
N PHE A 195 -10.04 -46.29 -54.08
CA PHE A 195 -10.47 -45.76 -52.77
C PHE A 195 -11.29 -44.45 -52.91
N GLY A 196 -12.23 -44.20 -51.99
CA GLY A 196 -13.18 -43.08 -52.03
C GLY A 196 -12.53 -41.69 -51.94
N LEU A 197 -13.26 -40.65 -52.37
CA LEU A 197 -12.80 -39.25 -52.40
C LEU A 197 -13.14 -38.50 -51.10
N GLU A 198 -12.90 -39.13 -49.95
CA GLU A 198 -13.19 -38.58 -48.62
C GLU A 198 -11.90 -38.38 -47.83
N GLY A 199 -11.81 -37.32 -47.02
CA GLY A 199 -10.66 -37.05 -46.17
C GLY A 199 -9.42 -36.62 -46.96
N CYS A 200 -9.56 -35.67 -47.89
CA CYS A 200 -8.50 -35.25 -48.80
C CYS A 200 -7.18 -34.83 -48.09
N THR A 201 -7.30 -34.24 -46.90
CA THR A 201 -6.17 -33.73 -46.10
C THR A 201 -5.40 -34.82 -45.35
N SER A 202 -5.86 -36.07 -45.35
CA SER A 202 -5.13 -37.20 -44.77
C SER A 202 -3.86 -37.55 -45.55
N CYS A 203 -3.82 -37.21 -46.83
CA CYS A 203 -2.70 -37.47 -47.73
C CYS A 203 -2.16 -36.21 -48.40
N HIS A 204 -2.94 -35.11 -48.43
CA HIS A 204 -2.56 -33.85 -49.08
C HIS A 204 -2.43 -32.68 -48.11
N ASP A 205 -1.41 -31.84 -48.31
CA ASP A 205 -1.32 -30.51 -47.71
C ASP A 205 -2.11 -29.51 -48.58
N PRO A 206 -3.21 -28.92 -48.06
CA PRO A 206 -4.08 -28.05 -48.86
C PRO A 206 -3.46 -26.67 -49.16
N HIS A 207 -2.31 -26.33 -48.57
CA HIS A 207 -1.64 -25.04 -48.73
C HIS A 207 -0.40 -25.15 -49.61
N SER A 208 0.60 -25.89 -49.14
CA SER A 208 1.84 -26.11 -49.86
C SER A 208 2.60 -27.32 -49.33
N ALA A 209 3.23 -28.08 -50.22
CA ALA A 209 4.01 -29.27 -49.86
C ALA A 209 5.42 -29.24 -50.46
N ALA A 210 6.32 -29.99 -49.84
CA ALA A 210 7.62 -30.31 -50.41
C ALA A 210 7.51 -31.34 -51.56
N SER A 211 6.49 -32.20 -51.51
CA SER A 211 6.28 -33.28 -52.48
C SER A 211 5.37 -32.85 -53.64
N PRO A 212 5.58 -33.37 -54.88
CA PRO A 212 4.69 -33.13 -56.01
C PRO A 212 3.23 -33.49 -55.69
N LYS A 213 2.28 -32.80 -56.35
CA LYS A 213 0.83 -33.00 -56.16
C LYS A 213 0.35 -32.76 -54.72
N LEU A 214 1.09 -31.97 -53.95
CA LEU A 214 0.73 -31.59 -52.58
C LEU A 214 0.67 -32.76 -51.59
N LEU A 215 1.39 -33.87 -51.83
CA LEU A 215 1.41 -34.99 -50.87
C LEU A 215 2.15 -34.64 -49.57
N LEU A 216 1.74 -35.24 -48.46
CA LEU A 216 2.44 -35.11 -47.18
C LEU A 216 3.91 -35.56 -47.27
N ALA A 217 4.76 -34.98 -46.43
CA ALA A 217 6.22 -35.07 -46.52
C ALA A 217 6.77 -36.47 -46.16
N VAL A 218 6.15 -37.16 -45.21
CA VAL A 218 6.52 -38.51 -44.78
C VAL A 218 5.37 -39.45 -45.13
N GLN A 219 5.66 -40.49 -45.90
CA GLN A 219 4.68 -41.49 -46.32
C GLN A 219 5.14 -42.85 -45.80
N HIS A 220 4.19 -43.66 -45.36
CA HIS A 220 4.49 -45.04 -45.00
C HIS A 220 4.87 -45.79 -46.28
N ALA A 221 5.93 -46.62 -46.25
CA ALA A 221 6.53 -47.20 -47.46
C ALA A 221 5.50 -47.91 -48.39
N PRO A 222 4.62 -48.80 -47.90
CA PRO A 222 3.49 -49.33 -48.67
C PRO A 222 2.61 -48.31 -49.40
N VAL A 223 2.39 -47.13 -48.81
CA VAL A 223 1.59 -46.04 -49.43
C VAL A 223 2.40 -45.32 -50.50
N GLN A 224 3.69 -45.08 -50.25
CA GLN A 224 4.60 -44.49 -51.22
C GLN A 224 4.74 -45.38 -52.48
N ASP A 225 4.81 -46.69 -52.28
CA ASP A 225 4.94 -47.70 -53.33
C ASP A 225 3.61 -48.07 -54.01
N ARG A 226 2.49 -47.52 -53.52
CA ARG A 226 1.11 -47.83 -53.95
C ARG A 226 0.71 -49.31 -53.76
N ASP A 227 1.37 -50.00 -52.85
CA ASP A 227 1.02 -51.36 -52.46
C ASP A 227 -0.02 -51.34 -51.34
N CYS A 228 -1.21 -50.83 -51.65
CA CYS A 228 -2.30 -50.76 -50.68
C CYS A 228 -2.77 -52.16 -50.25
N ALA A 229 -2.52 -53.19 -51.07
CA ALA A 229 -2.92 -54.57 -50.81
C ALA A 229 -2.14 -55.22 -49.66
N ALA A 230 -0.96 -54.67 -49.32
CA ALA A 230 -0.18 -55.12 -48.16
C ALA A 230 -0.93 -54.96 -46.83
N CYS A 231 -1.82 -53.97 -46.73
CA CYS A 231 -2.56 -53.67 -45.50
C CYS A 231 -4.08 -53.72 -45.66
N HIS A 232 -4.61 -53.52 -46.87
CA HIS A 232 -6.05 -53.47 -47.15
C HIS A 232 -6.50 -54.53 -48.15
N THR A 233 -7.71 -55.06 -47.96
CA THR A 233 -8.44 -55.91 -48.90
C THR A 233 -9.82 -55.31 -49.16
N ARG A 234 -10.64 -55.95 -50.00
CA ARG A 234 -12.03 -55.52 -50.24
C ARG A 234 -13.01 -56.51 -49.64
N ASP A 235 -14.01 -55.99 -48.94
CA ASP A 235 -15.15 -56.78 -48.51
C ASP A 235 -16.15 -57.03 -49.66
N ALA A 236 -17.21 -57.78 -49.38
CA ALA A 236 -18.23 -58.12 -50.38
C ALA A 236 -19.02 -56.90 -50.92
N ALA A 237 -19.00 -55.77 -50.20
CA ALA A 237 -19.59 -54.50 -50.64
C ALA A 237 -18.59 -53.62 -51.42
N GLY A 238 -17.35 -54.09 -51.56
CA GLY A 238 -16.27 -53.37 -52.22
C GLY A 238 -15.58 -52.33 -51.34
N ALA A 239 -15.87 -52.28 -50.04
CA ALA A 239 -15.23 -51.38 -49.09
C ALA A 239 -13.86 -51.91 -48.64
N ALA A 240 -12.94 -51.00 -48.33
CA ALA A 240 -11.59 -51.33 -47.88
C ALA A 240 -11.59 -51.85 -46.43
N VAL A 241 -11.01 -53.01 -46.17
CA VAL A 241 -10.89 -53.62 -44.83
C VAL A 241 -9.46 -54.10 -44.57
N LEU A 242 -8.99 -53.99 -43.33
CA LEU A 242 -7.61 -54.33 -42.95
C LEU A 242 -7.35 -55.85 -43.01
N VAL A 243 -6.13 -56.24 -43.40
CA VAL A 243 -5.69 -57.66 -43.46
C VAL A 243 -5.50 -58.29 -42.08
N ALA A 244 -5.23 -57.48 -41.05
CA ALA A 244 -5.18 -57.86 -39.64
C ALA A 244 -5.75 -56.71 -38.78
N GLN A 245 -6.25 -57.04 -37.59
CA GLN A 245 -6.94 -56.07 -36.72
C GLN A 245 -5.95 -55.38 -35.78
N GLY A 246 -6.12 -54.07 -35.60
CA GLY A 246 -5.39 -53.28 -34.61
C GLY A 246 -3.87 -53.39 -34.72
N ASN A 247 -3.21 -53.58 -33.58
CA ASN A 247 -1.75 -53.49 -33.44
C ASN A 247 -1.02 -54.71 -33.99
N ASP A 248 -1.71 -55.85 -34.08
CA ASP A 248 -1.18 -57.08 -34.67
C ASP A 248 -0.77 -56.86 -36.12
N LEU A 249 -1.46 -55.96 -36.84
CA LEU A 249 -1.08 -55.53 -38.20
C LEU A 249 0.25 -54.78 -38.24
N CYS A 250 0.53 -53.96 -37.23
CA CYS A 250 1.77 -53.18 -37.15
C CYS A 250 2.95 -54.10 -36.79
N LEU A 251 2.73 -55.03 -35.85
CA LEU A 251 3.75 -55.95 -35.34
C LEU A 251 4.09 -57.09 -36.31
N THR A 252 3.35 -57.26 -37.42
CA THR A 252 3.80 -58.18 -38.49
C THR A 252 5.08 -57.70 -39.18
N CYS A 253 5.39 -56.41 -39.07
CA CYS A 253 6.55 -55.78 -39.70
C CYS A 253 7.46 -55.01 -38.72
N HIS A 254 6.95 -54.59 -37.55
CA HIS A 254 7.71 -53.85 -36.55
C HIS A 254 7.93 -54.67 -35.26
N ASP A 255 9.15 -54.65 -34.73
CA ASP A 255 9.44 -55.19 -33.40
C ASP A 255 8.73 -54.36 -32.31
N GLN A 256 8.37 -54.99 -31.18
CA GLN A 256 7.64 -54.32 -30.09
C GLN A 256 8.54 -53.29 -29.37
N PRO A 257 8.25 -51.98 -29.48
CA PRO A 257 9.04 -50.98 -28.78
C PRO A 257 8.82 -51.07 -27.26
N GLY A 258 9.89 -50.88 -26.47
CA GLY A 258 9.80 -50.89 -25.00
C GLY A 258 9.69 -52.27 -24.34
N GLU A 259 9.85 -53.37 -25.10
CA GLU A 259 9.84 -54.72 -24.55
C GLU A 259 10.92 -54.92 -23.48
N GLY A 260 10.52 -55.26 -22.25
CA GLY A 260 11.42 -55.42 -21.10
C GLY A 260 11.80 -54.13 -20.37
N ALA A 261 11.20 -52.98 -20.70
CA ALA A 261 11.42 -51.73 -19.97
C ALA A 261 10.94 -51.83 -18.50
N ALA A 262 11.72 -51.30 -17.56
CA ALA A 262 11.35 -51.26 -16.14
C ALA A 262 10.16 -50.30 -15.89
N THR A 263 10.06 -49.25 -16.70
CA THR A 263 8.95 -48.30 -16.74
C THR A 263 8.46 -48.20 -18.18
N PRO A 264 7.52 -49.04 -18.63
CA PRO A 264 6.98 -48.96 -19.98
C PRO A 264 6.05 -47.73 -20.11
N HIS A 265 6.05 -47.08 -21.29
CA HIS A 265 5.12 -45.98 -21.56
C HIS A 265 3.74 -46.56 -21.90
N ALA A 266 2.68 -46.09 -21.23
CA ALA A 266 1.36 -46.74 -21.26
C ALA A 266 0.76 -46.94 -22.67
N PRO A 267 0.76 -45.96 -23.60
CA PRO A 267 0.25 -46.17 -24.96
C PRO A 267 1.02 -47.25 -25.74
N VAL A 268 2.28 -47.50 -25.38
CA VAL A 268 3.11 -48.56 -25.98
C VAL A 268 2.81 -49.91 -25.33
N ALA A 269 2.65 -49.94 -24.00
CA ALA A 269 2.29 -51.14 -23.27
C ALA A 269 0.89 -51.67 -23.63
N ASP A 270 -0.07 -50.76 -23.85
CA ASP A 270 -1.44 -51.07 -24.27
C ASP A 270 -1.54 -51.36 -25.79
N GLY A 271 -0.42 -51.19 -26.50
CA GLY A 271 -0.29 -51.44 -27.92
C GLY A 271 -0.86 -50.33 -28.80
N SER A 272 -1.46 -49.26 -28.30
CA SER A 272 -2.13 -48.20 -29.07
C SER A 272 -1.21 -47.35 -29.97
N CYS A 273 -0.49 -47.97 -30.91
CA CYS A 273 0.49 -47.31 -31.78
C CYS A 273 -0.13 -46.19 -32.61
N LEU A 274 -1.38 -46.38 -33.03
CA LEU A 274 -2.14 -45.41 -33.82
C LEU A 274 -2.69 -44.26 -33.00
N ASP A 275 -2.48 -44.17 -31.69
CA ASP A 275 -2.78 -42.96 -30.93
C ASP A 275 -1.73 -41.88 -31.21
N CYS A 276 -0.49 -42.30 -31.41
CA CYS A 276 0.65 -41.41 -31.65
C CYS A 276 1.09 -41.36 -33.12
N HIS A 277 0.99 -42.48 -33.84
CA HIS A 277 1.44 -42.59 -35.23
C HIS A 277 0.29 -42.53 -36.25
N ALA A 278 0.59 -42.03 -37.44
CA ALA A 278 -0.25 -42.04 -38.61
C ALA A 278 0.19 -43.18 -39.54
N ALA A 279 -0.69 -44.13 -39.83
CA ALA A 279 -0.36 -45.36 -40.57
C ALA A 279 -0.09 -45.14 -42.07
N HIS A 280 -0.56 -44.04 -42.67
CA HIS A 280 -0.46 -43.80 -44.12
C HIS A 280 0.55 -42.71 -44.49
N GLY A 281 0.51 -41.59 -43.79
CA GLY A 281 1.38 -40.46 -44.05
C GLY A 281 1.29 -39.42 -42.93
N SER A 282 2.35 -38.64 -42.76
CA SER A 282 2.40 -37.52 -41.84
C SER A 282 3.24 -36.37 -42.40
N ALA A 283 2.97 -35.16 -41.93
CA ALA A 283 3.85 -34.03 -42.13
C ALA A 283 5.12 -34.08 -41.24
N HIS A 284 5.18 -35.00 -40.27
CA HIS A 284 6.17 -35.02 -39.19
C HIS A 284 7.03 -36.29 -39.20
N ALA A 285 8.31 -36.16 -38.79
CA ALA A 285 9.26 -37.25 -38.75
C ALA A 285 8.82 -38.37 -37.79
N GLY A 286 9.17 -39.62 -38.11
CA GLY A 286 8.74 -40.79 -37.31
C GLY A 286 7.26 -41.13 -37.47
N MET A 287 6.58 -40.59 -38.48
CA MET A 287 5.16 -40.85 -38.76
C MET A 287 4.22 -40.47 -37.60
N ILE A 288 4.62 -39.53 -36.74
CA ILE A 288 3.75 -39.05 -35.65
C ILE A 288 2.60 -38.19 -36.22
N LYS A 289 1.41 -38.23 -35.63
CA LYS A 289 0.21 -37.55 -36.18
C LYS A 289 0.34 -36.03 -36.29
N THR A 290 1.10 -35.43 -35.38
CA THR A 290 1.30 -33.99 -35.24
C THR A 290 2.69 -33.73 -34.65
N GLU A 291 3.12 -32.47 -34.57
CA GLU A 291 4.35 -32.07 -33.85
C GLU A 291 4.47 -32.73 -32.47
N LEU A 292 5.65 -33.26 -32.13
CA LEU A 292 5.88 -34.10 -30.95
C LEU A 292 5.38 -33.46 -29.65
N ARG A 293 5.66 -32.16 -29.46
CA ARG A 293 5.15 -31.38 -28.31
C ARG A 293 3.63 -31.43 -28.21
N ARG A 294 2.93 -31.20 -29.33
CA ARG A 294 1.47 -31.21 -29.37
C ARG A 294 0.93 -32.61 -29.13
N LEU A 295 1.58 -33.62 -29.72
CA LEU A 295 1.17 -35.01 -29.57
C LEU A 295 1.24 -35.48 -28.11
N CYS A 296 2.33 -35.18 -27.40
CA CYS A 296 2.46 -35.52 -25.99
C CYS A 296 1.33 -34.91 -25.15
N PHE A 297 0.95 -33.66 -25.44
CA PHE A 297 -0.09 -32.94 -24.70
C PHE A 297 -1.54 -33.27 -25.10
N GLU A 298 -1.74 -34.16 -26.08
CA GLU A 298 -3.07 -34.76 -26.28
C GLU A 298 -3.44 -35.72 -25.14
N CYS A 299 -2.44 -36.25 -24.44
CA CYS A 299 -2.63 -37.15 -23.28
C CYS A 299 -2.02 -36.60 -21.97
N HIS A 300 -0.96 -35.79 -22.05
CA HIS A 300 -0.31 -35.20 -20.88
C HIS A 300 -0.77 -33.75 -20.64
N ASP A 301 -0.94 -33.38 -19.36
CA ASP A 301 -1.22 -32.00 -19.00
C ASP A 301 -0.04 -31.09 -19.36
N ASP A 302 -0.34 -29.93 -19.94
CA ASP A 302 0.67 -28.98 -20.38
C ASP A 302 0.77 -27.73 -19.50
N ALA A 303 -0.02 -27.64 -18.43
CA ALA A 303 -0.02 -26.50 -17.52
C ALA A 303 1.36 -26.28 -16.88
N SER A 304 2.07 -27.37 -16.57
CA SER A 304 3.43 -27.33 -16.00
C SER A 304 4.52 -26.93 -16.99
N PHE A 305 4.19 -26.74 -18.28
CA PHE A 305 5.11 -26.43 -19.38
C PHE A 305 4.82 -25.06 -20.03
N ARG A 306 3.85 -24.31 -19.50
CA ARG A 306 3.40 -23.00 -20.01
C ARG A 306 3.77 -21.84 -19.10
N LYS A 307 4.69 -22.02 -18.15
CA LYS A 307 5.18 -20.93 -17.30
C LYS A 307 6.04 -19.95 -18.10
N ASN A 308 6.28 -18.76 -17.57
CA ASN A 308 6.91 -17.65 -18.30
C ASN A 308 8.29 -17.97 -18.87
N LEU A 309 9.08 -18.79 -18.18
CA LEU A 309 10.40 -19.24 -18.60
C LEU A 309 10.35 -20.74 -18.85
N VAL A 310 10.29 -21.12 -20.12
CA VAL A 310 10.34 -22.52 -20.53
C VAL A 310 11.79 -22.88 -20.84
N HIS A 311 12.25 -24.03 -20.32
CA HIS A 311 13.58 -24.52 -20.61
C HIS A 311 13.74 -24.77 -22.12
N ALA A 312 14.84 -24.33 -22.73
CA ALA A 312 14.98 -24.32 -24.19
C ALA A 312 14.70 -25.69 -24.87
N PRO A 313 15.25 -26.83 -24.40
CA PRO A 313 14.93 -28.14 -24.98
C PRO A 313 13.43 -28.49 -24.92
N VAL A 314 12.71 -27.97 -23.93
CA VAL A 314 11.26 -28.16 -23.76
C VAL A 314 10.47 -27.20 -24.66
N ALA A 315 10.92 -25.95 -24.80
CA ALA A 315 10.33 -24.99 -25.72
C ALA A 315 10.44 -25.47 -27.17
N ASP A 316 11.58 -26.08 -27.52
CA ASP A 316 11.86 -26.66 -28.83
C ASP A 316 11.12 -27.99 -29.07
N GLY A 317 10.37 -28.50 -28.08
CA GLY A 317 9.64 -29.76 -28.19
C GLY A 317 10.55 -31.00 -28.23
N ALA A 318 11.81 -30.87 -27.84
CA ALA A 318 12.81 -31.94 -27.85
C ALA A 318 12.71 -32.83 -26.60
N CYS A 319 11.48 -33.22 -26.22
CA CYS A 319 11.17 -34.00 -25.02
C CYS A 319 11.93 -35.33 -24.99
N SER A 320 12.16 -35.94 -26.16
CA SER A 320 12.86 -37.22 -26.32
C SER A 320 14.38 -37.16 -26.05
N THR A 321 14.93 -35.97 -25.85
CA THR A 321 16.35 -35.80 -25.48
C THR A 321 16.59 -36.25 -24.03
N CYS A 322 15.62 -35.97 -23.16
CA CYS A 322 15.67 -36.29 -21.74
C CYS A 322 14.80 -37.51 -21.39
N HIS A 323 13.76 -37.78 -22.18
CA HIS A 323 12.80 -38.86 -21.94
C HIS A 323 12.84 -39.93 -23.04
N ASP A 324 12.74 -41.19 -22.66
CA ASP A 324 12.52 -42.30 -23.59
C ASP A 324 11.02 -42.52 -23.80
N VAL A 325 10.50 -42.08 -24.94
CA VAL A 325 9.06 -42.05 -25.26
C VAL A 325 8.44 -43.44 -25.45
N HIS A 326 9.24 -44.50 -25.55
CA HIS A 326 8.74 -45.87 -25.67
C HIS A 326 8.79 -46.66 -24.36
N GLY A 327 9.45 -46.15 -23.33
CA GLY A 327 9.63 -46.82 -22.05
C GLY A 327 11.11 -47.04 -21.72
N GLY A 328 11.49 -46.87 -20.45
CA GLY A 328 12.90 -46.88 -20.05
C GLY A 328 13.16 -47.48 -18.67
N ALA A 329 14.43 -47.45 -18.24
CA ALA A 329 14.87 -48.05 -16.98
C ALA A 329 14.60 -47.20 -15.72
N ARG A 330 14.16 -45.94 -15.89
CA ARG A 330 14.09 -44.94 -14.80
C ARG A 330 12.67 -44.38 -14.65
N ALA A 331 12.38 -43.88 -13.45
CA ALA A 331 11.14 -43.14 -13.18
C ALA A 331 11.05 -41.91 -14.11
N ALA A 332 9.83 -41.54 -14.49
CA ALA A 332 9.56 -40.49 -15.49
C ALA A 332 10.29 -40.69 -16.83
N LEU A 333 10.70 -41.92 -17.17
CA LEU A 333 11.31 -42.29 -18.45
C LEU A 333 12.65 -41.59 -18.74
N LEU A 334 13.41 -41.18 -17.71
CA LEU A 334 14.66 -40.44 -17.92
C LEU A 334 15.77 -41.29 -18.59
N THR A 335 16.44 -40.69 -19.57
CA THR A 335 17.55 -41.32 -20.33
C THR A 335 18.83 -41.49 -19.50
N ALA A 336 19.05 -40.66 -18.47
CA ALA A 336 20.17 -40.72 -17.52
C ALA A 336 19.77 -40.24 -16.09
N PRO A 337 20.58 -40.48 -15.04
CA PRO A 337 20.36 -39.90 -13.71
C PRO A 337 20.36 -38.36 -13.74
N PRO A 338 19.54 -37.67 -12.93
CA PRO A 338 19.37 -36.20 -13.03
C PRO A 338 20.66 -35.38 -13.01
N GLY A 339 21.60 -35.70 -12.10
CA GLY A 339 22.87 -34.99 -11.99
C GLY A 339 23.76 -35.13 -13.23
N GLU A 340 23.85 -36.33 -13.79
CA GLU A 340 24.60 -36.63 -15.03
C GLU A 340 23.91 -36.02 -16.26
N LEU A 341 22.58 -36.14 -16.33
CA LEU A 341 21.78 -35.59 -17.42
C LEU A 341 21.91 -34.06 -17.50
N CYS A 342 21.81 -33.37 -16.37
CA CYS A 342 21.94 -31.91 -16.32
C CYS A 342 23.38 -31.46 -16.61
N LEU A 343 24.38 -32.08 -15.98
CA LEU A 343 25.79 -31.66 -16.15
C LEU A 343 26.37 -32.02 -17.52
N GLY A 344 25.79 -32.99 -18.24
CA GLY A 344 26.16 -33.31 -19.61
C GLY A 344 25.88 -32.19 -20.63
N CYS A 345 25.02 -31.23 -20.26
CA CYS A 345 24.79 -30.00 -21.05
C CYS A 345 25.22 -28.72 -20.30
N HIS A 346 25.31 -28.76 -18.97
CA HIS A 346 25.58 -27.60 -18.11
C HIS A 346 26.97 -27.66 -17.44
N GLU A 347 28.02 -27.90 -18.23
CA GLU A 347 29.40 -28.12 -17.75
C GLU A 347 30.01 -26.93 -16.95
N GLY A 348 29.48 -25.71 -17.11
CA GLY A 348 29.97 -24.49 -16.47
C GLY A 348 29.21 -24.03 -15.22
N VAL A 349 28.20 -24.77 -14.76
CA VAL A 349 27.36 -24.33 -13.64
C VAL A 349 28.12 -24.43 -12.32
N GLY A 350 28.07 -23.34 -11.54
CA GLY A 350 28.63 -23.30 -10.18
C GLY A 350 30.07 -22.81 -10.06
N GLY A 351 30.70 -22.34 -11.14
CA GLY A 351 32.03 -21.74 -11.10
C GLY A 351 33.19 -22.73 -10.87
N ASP A 352 34.41 -22.21 -10.85
CA ASP A 352 35.62 -23.03 -10.71
C ASP A 352 35.68 -23.72 -9.34
N ALA A 353 35.63 -25.05 -9.36
CA ALA A 353 35.74 -25.89 -8.16
C ALA A 353 37.04 -25.65 -7.38
N ALA A 354 38.13 -25.30 -8.07
CA ALA A 354 39.44 -25.08 -7.46
C ALA A 354 39.55 -23.72 -6.74
N ALA A 355 38.73 -22.73 -7.13
CA ALA A 355 38.72 -21.38 -6.55
C ALA A 355 37.63 -21.17 -5.48
N ALA A 356 36.79 -22.17 -5.23
CA ALA A 356 35.66 -22.08 -4.32
C ALA A 356 36.09 -22.18 -2.84
N VAL A 357 35.82 -21.12 -2.06
CA VAL A 357 36.01 -21.10 -0.59
C VAL A 357 34.76 -21.65 0.11
N SER A 358 33.58 -21.40 -0.44
CA SER A 358 32.30 -21.92 0.08
C SER A 358 31.58 -22.75 -0.98
N ASN A 359 31.09 -23.93 -0.60
CA ASN A 359 30.32 -24.84 -1.46
C ASN A 359 28.93 -25.07 -0.85
N HIS A 360 27.89 -24.98 -1.66
CA HIS A 360 26.52 -25.23 -1.22
C HIS A 360 26.17 -26.72 -1.31
N ALA A 361 25.68 -27.30 -0.22
CA ALA A 361 25.54 -28.75 -0.09
C ALA A 361 24.60 -29.42 -1.10
N PRO A 362 23.41 -28.87 -1.45
CA PRO A 362 22.55 -29.41 -2.51
C PRO A 362 23.24 -29.53 -3.87
N PHE A 363 24.09 -28.56 -4.20
CA PHE A 363 24.85 -28.57 -5.46
C PHE A 363 25.92 -29.67 -5.47
N VAL A 364 26.65 -29.85 -4.37
CA VAL A 364 27.66 -30.92 -4.24
C VAL A 364 27.02 -32.31 -4.34
N LYS A 365 25.76 -32.45 -3.92
CA LYS A 365 24.97 -33.69 -4.02
C LYS A 365 24.32 -33.91 -5.38
N GLN A 366 24.48 -32.97 -6.33
CA GLN A 366 23.84 -32.99 -7.66
C GLN A 366 22.30 -33.07 -7.60
N ASP A 367 21.71 -32.53 -6.53
CA ASP A 367 20.26 -32.50 -6.35
C ASP A 367 19.67 -31.22 -6.97
N CYS A 368 19.79 -31.12 -8.30
CA CYS A 368 19.43 -29.91 -9.04
C CYS A 368 17.92 -29.63 -8.97
N ALA A 369 17.10 -30.68 -8.97
CA ALA A 369 15.64 -30.60 -9.01
C ALA A 369 15.02 -30.11 -7.68
N ALA A 370 15.77 -30.11 -6.57
CA ALA A 370 15.31 -29.51 -5.32
C ALA A 370 15.10 -28.00 -5.43
N CYS A 371 15.87 -27.35 -6.32
CA CYS A 371 15.86 -25.91 -6.50
C CYS A 371 15.40 -25.48 -7.89
N HIS A 372 15.59 -26.32 -8.92
CA HIS A 372 15.26 -26.00 -10.31
C HIS A 372 14.12 -26.88 -10.85
N ASP A 373 13.19 -26.26 -11.58
CA ASP A 373 12.23 -26.96 -12.42
C ASP A 373 12.84 -27.16 -13.82
N PRO A 374 13.20 -28.40 -14.22
CA PRO A 374 13.89 -28.66 -15.47
C PRO A 374 13.01 -28.43 -16.72
N HIS A 375 11.71 -28.15 -16.54
CA HIS A 375 10.77 -27.95 -17.65
C HIS A 375 10.41 -26.48 -17.84
N SER A 376 9.83 -25.85 -16.83
CA SER A 376 9.48 -24.43 -16.88
C SER A 376 9.30 -23.83 -15.50
N SER A 377 9.59 -22.54 -15.36
CA SER A 377 9.31 -21.76 -14.15
C SER A 377 8.82 -20.36 -14.48
N ASN A 378 8.18 -19.70 -13.51
CA ASN A 378 7.97 -18.26 -13.55
C ASN A 378 9.18 -17.48 -13.00
N GLU A 379 10.15 -18.19 -12.42
CA GLU A 379 11.29 -17.62 -11.71
C GLU A 379 12.58 -17.69 -12.54
N PRO A 380 13.41 -16.63 -12.54
CA PRO A 380 14.68 -16.60 -13.25
C PRO A 380 15.58 -17.79 -12.91
N GLY A 381 16.27 -18.33 -13.92
CA GLY A 381 17.12 -19.51 -13.75
C GLY A 381 16.35 -20.81 -13.49
N LEU A 382 15.06 -20.85 -13.86
CA LEU A 382 14.19 -22.03 -13.70
C LEU A 382 14.03 -22.47 -12.25
N LEU A 383 13.99 -21.56 -11.27
CA LEU A 383 13.84 -21.96 -9.87
C LEU A 383 12.44 -22.50 -9.57
N THR A 384 12.29 -23.46 -8.66
CA THR A 384 10.98 -24.03 -8.29
C THR A 384 10.08 -23.05 -7.53
N ALA A 385 10.69 -22.03 -6.90
CA ALA A 385 10.04 -20.91 -6.23
C ALA A 385 10.98 -19.70 -6.22
N GLN A 386 10.45 -18.51 -5.89
CA GLN A 386 11.27 -17.31 -5.71
C GLN A 386 12.43 -17.60 -4.76
N ALA A 387 13.62 -17.07 -5.09
CA ALA A 387 14.86 -17.39 -4.37
C ALA A 387 14.73 -17.25 -2.85
N GLY A 388 14.08 -16.19 -2.34
CA GLY A 388 13.82 -16.02 -0.92
C GLY A 388 13.00 -17.15 -0.31
N THR A 389 11.89 -17.54 -0.93
CA THR A 389 11.04 -18.65 -0.45
C THR A 389 11.82 -19.96 -0.42
N LEU A 390 12.57 -20.24 -1.48
CA LEU A 390 13.36 -21.46 -1.61
C LEU A 390 14.51 -21.51 -0.59
N CYS A 391 15.31 -20.45 -0.53
CA CYS A 391 16.46 -20.35 0.36
C CYS A 391 16.03 -20.36 1.83
N LEU A 392 15.01 -19.59 2.20
CA LEU A 392 14.53 -19.51 3.59
C LEU A 392 13.76 -20.75 4.04
N GLY A 393 13.33 -21.61 3.11
CA GLY A 393 12.83 -22.94 3.42
C GLY A 393 13.88 -23.83 4.10
N CYS A 394 15.17 -23.60 3.80
CA CYS A 394 16.29 -24.32 4.41
C CYS A 394 17.10 -23.45 5.40
N HIS A 395 17.24 -22.15 5.14
CA HIS A 395 18.01 -21.20 5.95
C HIS A 395 17.15 -20.52 7.03
N LEU A 396 16.60 -21.33 7.93
CA LEU A 396 15.65 -20.86 8.96
C LEU A 396 16.22 -19.78 9.90
N LYS A 397 17.53 -19.78 10.16
CA LYS A 397 18.17 -18.73 10.97
C LYS A 397 18.04 -17.35 10.31
N VAL A 398 18.32 -17.27 9.01
CA VAL A 398 18.18 -16.03 8.23
C VAL A 398 16.71 -15.65 8.12
N LYS A 399 15.80 -16.64 8.03
CA LYS A 399 14.36 -16.38 8.05
C LYS A 399 13.91 -15.66 9.32
N VAL A 400 14.50 -15.98 10.47
CA VAL A 400 14.23 -15.28 11.74
C VAL A 400 14.85 -13.87 11.73
N GLU A 401 16.07 -13.72 11.22
CA GLU A 401 16.75 -12.40 11.07
C GLU A 401 16.01 -11.42 10.13
N LEU A 402 15.11 -11.92 9.27
CA LEU A 402 14.28 -11.10 8.38
C LEU A 402 12.91 -10.71 8.97
N VAL A 403 12.54 -11.27 10.12
CA VAL A 403 11.33 -10.90 10.86
C VAL A 403 11.70 -9.94 11.99
N THR A 404 12.43 -8.87 11.62
CA THR A 404 12.81 -7.79 12.52
C THR A 404 11.98 -6.54 12.21
N ALA A 405 12.00 -5.54 13.09
CA ALA A 405 11.26 -4.29 12.84
C ALA A 405 11.74 -3.53 11.59
N HIS A 406 13.02 -3.68 11.23
CA HIS A 406 13.65 -3.02 10.09
C HIS A 406 14.49 -4.02 9.28
N PRO A 407 13.87 -4.85 8.40
CA PRO A 407 14.61 -5.79 7.58
C PRO A 407 15.33 -5.08 6.43
N HIS A 408 16.46 -5.63 5.98
CA HIS A 408 17.13 -5.12 4.78
C HIS A 408 16.25 -5.41 3.57
N ASP A 409 15.70 -4.37 2.95
CA ASP A 409 14.76 -4.42 1.83
C ASP A 409 15.05 -5.49 0.75
N VAL A 410 16.29 -5.55 0.26
CA VAL A 410 16.69 -6.55 -0.75
C VAL A 410 16.58 -7.99 -0.21
N ALA A 411 16.92 -8.19 1.06
CA ALA A 411 16.84 -9.50 1.70
C ALA A 411 15.39 -9.85 2.08
N ALA A 412 14.61 -8.86 2.54
CA ALA A 412 13.19 -8.98 2.89
C ALA A 412 12.32 -9.40 1.69
N ARG A 413 12.62 -8.86 0.50
CA ARG A 413 11.98 -9.24 -0.77
C ARG A 413 12.38 -10.63 -1.28
N GLY A 414 13.38 -11.25 -0.65
CA GLY A 414 13.86 -12.56 -1.07
C GLY A 414 14.86 -12.52 -2.23
N ASP A 415 15.45 -11.37 -2.53
CA ASP A 415 16.43 -11.21 -3.62
C ASP A 415 17.84 -11.67 -3.17
N CYS A 416 17.93 -12.82 -2.51
CA CYS A 416 19.15 -13.33 -1.89
C CYS A 416 20.30 -13.50 -2.91
N LEU A 417 19.94 -13.77 -4.17
CA LEU A 417 20.90 -13.96 -5.26
C LEU A 417 21.57 -12.67 -5.72
N VAL A 418 21.17 -11.49 -5.23
CA VAL A 418 21.90 -10.24 -5.50
C VAL A 418 23.28 -10.31 -4.85
N CYS A 419 23.34 -10.75 -3.60
CA CYS A 419 24.56 -10.80 -2.79
C CYS A 419 25.20 -12.19 -2.75
N HIS A 420 24.41 -13.26 -2.84
CA HIS A 420 24.89 -14.64 -2.70
C HIS A 420 25.03 -15.39 -4.04
N ALA A 421 25.98 -16.32 -4.09
CA ALA A 421 26.20 -17.29 -5.15
C ALA A 421 25.91 -18.71 -4.61
N PRO A 422 24.69 -19.25 -4.82
CA PRO A 422 24.15 -20.42 -4.11
C PRO A 422 24.72 -21.77 -4.55
N HIS A 423 25.69 -21.82 -5.47
CA HIS A 423 26.35 -23.06 -5.88
C HIS A 423 27.73 -23.15 -5.24
N ARG A 424 28.62 -22.24 -5.64
CA ARG A 424 29.94 -22.03 -5.05
C ARG A 424 30.28 -20.56 -5.07
N ALA A 425 31.08 -20.12 -4.11
CA ALA A 425 31.57 -18.75 -4.04
C ALA A 425 33.02 -18.67 -3.56
N ALA A 426 33.70 -17.60 -3.97
CA ALA A 426 35.07 -17.29 -3.56
C ALA A 426 35.14 -16.67 -2.14
N GLN A 427 34.01 -16.37 -1.51
CA GLN A 427 33.93 -15.76 -0.18
C GLN A 427 33.20 -16.66 0.82
N PRO A 428 33.42 -16.47 2.14
CA PRO A 428 32.62 -17.11 3.18
C PRO A 428 31.12 -16.81 3.02
N SER A 429 30.27 -17.68 3.54
CA SER A 429 28.81 -17.52 3.50
C SER A 429 28.23 -17.36 2.08
N LEU A 430 28.92 -17.91 1.07
CA LEU A 430 28.50 -17.86 -0.33
C LEU A 430 28.36 -16.45 -0.91
N LEU A 431 29.09 -15.44 -0.40
CA LEU A 431 29.01 -14.08 -0.94
C LEU A 431 29.71 -13.96 -2.30
N LYS A 432 29.16 -13.11 -3.19
CA LYS A 432 29.77 -12.83 -4.50
C LYS A 432 31.04 -11.99 -4.42
N ALA A 433 31.16 -11.13 -3.40
CA ALA A 433 32.28 -10.24 -3.17
C ALA A 433 32.54 -10.05 -1.65
N SER A 434 33.59 -9.31 -1.28
CA SER A 434 33.84 -8.97 0.13
C SER A 434 32.64 -8.21 0.73
N PRO A 435 32.43 -8.22 2.07
CA PRO A 435 31.33 -7.51 2.69
C PRO A 435 31.26 -6.02 2.31
N ALA A 436 32.39 -5.31 2.38
CA ALA A 436 32.46 -3.89 2.01
C ALA A 436 32.13 -3.65 0.53
N THR A 437 32.70 -4.45 -0.38
CA THR A 437 32.43 -4.33 -1.82
C THR A 437 30.97 -4.68 -2.15
N THR A 438 30.38 -5.63 -1.44
CA THR A 438 28.98 -6.03 -1.62
C THR A 438 28.04 -4.90 -1.24
N CYS A 439 28.24 -4.26 -0.09
CA CYS A 439 27.42 -3.12 0.35
C CYS A 439 27.62 -1.90 -0.55
N LEU A 440 28.88 -1.55 -0.86
CA LEU A 440 29.20 -0.34 -1.63
C LEU A 440 28.88 -0.46 -3.13
N ALA A 441 28.61 -1.66 -3.65
CA ALA A 441 28.07 -1.81 -5.00
C ALA A 441 26.70 -1.12 -5.17
N CYS A 442 25.93 -1.00 -4.09
CA CYS A 442 24.65 -0.30 -4.06
C CYS A 442 24.71 1.04 -3.28
N HIS A 443 25.57 1.13 -2.25
CA HIS A 443 25.72 2.31 -1.39
C HIS A 443 27.01 3.10 -1.66
N ALA A 444 27.37 3.25 -2.94
CA ALA A 444 28.63 3.85 -3.37
C ALA A 444 28.80 5.32 -2.92
N ASP A 445 27.68 6.03 -2.74
CA ASP A 445 27.63 7.41 -2.27
C ASP A 445 28.14 7.56 -0.83
N GLN A 446 27.95 6.54 0.01
CA GLN A 446 28.26 6.59 1.44
C GLN A 446 29.75 6.54 1.75
N SER A 447 30.60 5.97 0.88
CA SER A 447 32.05 5.83 1.12
C SER A 447 32.91 6.96 0.52
N THR A 448 32.30 7.95 -0.12
CA THR A 448 33.05 9.00 -0.83
C THR A 448 33.16 10.26 0.01
N ARG A 449 34.38 10.70 0.36
CA ARG A 449 34.55 11.98 1.05
C ARG A 449 34.22 13.15 0.10
N PRO A 450 33.20 13.99 0.40
CA PRO A 450 32.92 15.18 -0.39
C PRO A 450 34.01 16.24 -0.22
N ALA A 451 34.22 17.07 -1.24
CA ALA A 451 35.19 18.16 -1.21
C ALA A 451 34.85 19.18 -0.10
N GLY A 452 35.77 19.42 0.83
CA GLY A 452 35.55 20.29 2.00
C GLY A 452 34.75 19.66 3.14
N GLY A 453 34.28 18.42 2.99
CA GLY A 453 33.47 17.72 3.99
C GLY A 453 34.21 16.64 4.77
N SER A 454 33.44 15.85 5.50
CA SER A 454 33.90 14.81 6.42
C SER A 454 33.37 13.44 6.01
N LEU A 455 34.18 12.40 6.18
CA LEU A 455 33.80 11.00 6.03
C LEU A 455 34.13 10.30 7.35
N HIS A 456 33.16 9.60 7.92
CA HIS A 456 33.32 8.92 9.18
C HIS A 456 34.32 7.76 9.04
N PRO A 457 35.40 7.69 9.85
CA PRO A 457 36.48 6.72 9.64
C PRO A 457 36.06 5.23 9.56
N PRO A 458 35.12 4.72 10.38
CA PRO A 458 34.63 3.34 10.24
C PRO A 458 34.01 3.03 8.86
N VAL A 459 33.42 4.04 8.20
CA VAL A 459 32.89 3.91 6.84
C VAL A 459 34.02 3.88 5.80
N ALA A 460 35.07 4.70 5.99
CA ALA A 460 36.25 4.68 5.14
C ALA A 460 36.99 3.33 5.19
N ASP A 461 36.98 2.67 6.36
CA ASP A 461 37.62 1.37 6.58
C ASP A 461 36.75 0.17 6.14
N GLY A 462 35.52 0.42 5.67
CA GLY A 462 34.61 -0.64 5.20
C GLY A 462 34.03 -1.51 6.31
N LEU A 463 34.01 -1.01 7.56
CA LEU A 463 33.53 -1.73 8.75
C LEU A 463 32.01 -1.61 8.92
N CYS A 464 31.25 -1.88 7.84
CA CYS A 464 29.81 -1.68 7.83
C CYS A 464 29.08 -2.55 8.88
N GLY A 465 29.56 -3.78 9.08
CA GLY A 465 28.98 -4.75 10.01
C GLY A 465 29.21 -4.45 11.49
N ASP A 466 30.08 -3.49 11.79
CA ASP A 466 30.32 -3.07 13.19
C ASP A 466 29.19 -2.20 13.71
N CYS A 467 28.38 -1.60 12.82
CA CYS A 467 27.22 -0.81 13.17
C CYS A 467 25.92 -1.41 12.60
N HIS A 468 25.96 -2.03 11.41
CA HIS A 468 24.77 -2.50 10.69
C HIS A 468 24.59 -4.01 10.69
N LEU A 469 23.34 -4.47 10.72
CA LEU A 469 22.94 -5.84 10.50
C LEU A 469 22.55 -6.05 9.03
N PRO A 470 23.32 -6.83 8.24
CA PRO A 470 23.20 -6.86 6.78
C PRO A 470 21.92 -7.51 6.23
N HIS A 471 21.17 -8.24 7.06
CA HIS A 471 19.88 -8.83 6.69
C HIS A 471 18.69 -8.05 7.26
N GLY A 472 18.88 -7.31 8.36
CA GLY A 472 17.79 -6.72 9.13
C GLY A 472 18.10 -6.62 10.61
N GLY A 473 17.54 -5.60 11.26
CA GLY A 473 17.66 -5.37 12.69
C GLY A 473 16.38 -4.81 13.29
N ASP A 474 16.30 -4.78 14.61
CA ASP A 474 15.15 -4.17 15.31
C ASP A 474 15.28 -2.65 15.41
N GLU A 475 16.48 -2.11 15.23
CA GLU A 475 16.76 -0.68 15.28
C GLU A 475 16.66 -0.05 13.88
N ALA A 476 16.24 1.22 13.85
CA ALA A 476 16.17 1.99 12.61
C ALA A 476 17.50 2.01 11.87
N ALA A 477 17.45 2.07 10.54
CA ALA A 477 18.61 1.95 9.66
C ALA A 477 19.42 0.65 9.84
N MET A 478 18.81 -0.41 10.38
CA MET A 478 19.43 -1.73 10.60
C MET A 478 20.62 -1.69 11.56
N LEU A 479 20.62 -0.75 12.50
CA LEU A 479 21.68 -0.69 13.49
C LEU A 479 21.65 -1.93 14.39
N ARG A 480 22.82 -2.38 14.84
CA ARG A 480 22.93 -3.52 15.76
C ARG A 480 22.41 -3.24 17.17
N ARG A 481 22.29 -1.94 17.52
CA ARG A 481 21.92 -1.36 18.82
C ARG A 481 21.42 0.09 18.61
N PRO A 482 20.76 0.72 19.59
CA PRO A 482 20.37 2.13 19.49
C PRO A 482 21.54 3.03 19.11
N ALA A 483 21.29 4.01 18.24
CA ALA A 483 22.34 4.88 17.67
C ALA A 483 23.23 5.53 18.74
N ALA A 484 22.66 6.10 19.80
CA ALA A 484 23.44 6.67 20.91
C ALA A 484 24.37 5.65 21.57
N THR A 485 23.92 4.41 21.76
CA THR A 485 24.75 3.36 22.37
C THR A 485 25.95 3.03 21.48
N ILE A 486 25.73 2.83 20.18
CA ILE A 486 26.82 2.52 19.23
C ILE A 486 27.80 3.71 19.14
N CYS A 487 27.28 4.93 19.04
CA CYS A 487 28.13 6.12 18.94
C CYS A 487 28.99 6.30 20.20
N LEU A 488 28.42 6.12 21.39
CA LEU A 488 29.12 6.29 22.67
C LEU A 488 30.05 5.11 23.02
N GLU A 489 30.00 3.99 22.29
CA GLU A 489 31.04 2.94 22.39
C GLU A 489 32.40 3.45 21.87
N CYS A 490 32.39 4.49 21.03
CA CYS A 490 33.60 5.08 20.41
C CYS A 490 33.80 6.58 20.73
N HIS A 491 32.77 7.32 21.17
CA HIS A 491 32.83 8.76 21.44
C HIS A 491 32.62 9.08 22.94
N ASP A 492 33.71 9.37 23.66
CA ASP A 492 33.77 9.46 25.14
C ASP A 492 33.15 10.71 25.80
N THR A 493 32.78 11.75 25.05
CA THR A 493 32.14 12.95 25.61
C THR A 493 30.62 12.86 25.47
N GLY A 494 29.92 12.37 26.50
CA GLY A 494 28.47 12.48 26.58
C GLY A 494 28.04 13.95 26.44
N PRO A 495 27.24 14.34 25.42
CA PRO A 495 26.93 15.75 25.23
C PRO A 495 25.89 16.17 26.29
N GLY A 496 26.17 17.24 27.05
CA GLY A 496 25.28 17.73 28.12
C GLY A 496 25.84 17.69 29.55
N ALA A 497 27.16 17.63 29.72
CA ALA A 497 27.80 17.75 31.04
C ALA A 497 27.65 19.16 31.64
N GLY A 498 26.45 19.46 32.16
CA GLY A 498 26.17 20.65 32.95
C GLY A 498 24.67 20.93 32.97
N GLY A 499 23.99 20.59 34.07
CA GLY A 499 22.65 21.07 34.48
C GLY A 499 21.46 20.89 33.51
N HIS A 500 21.56 21.37 32.28
CA HIS A 500 20.52 21.43 31.26
C HIS A 500 21.06 20.85 29.93
N ALA A 501 20.56 19.69 29.53
CA ALA A 501 20.92 19.06 28.24
C ALA A 501 19.93 19.45 27.15
N HIS A 502 20.40 19.58 25.90
CA HIS A 502 19.50 19.77 24.77
C HIS A 502 18.65 18.53 24.54
N ALA A 503 17.35 18.67 24.29
CA ALA A 503 16.42 17.54 24.30
C ALA A 503 16.78 16.41 23.30
N PRO A 504 17.15 16.68 22.04
CA PRO A 504 17.61 15.65 21.11
C PRO A 504 18.85 14.89 21.61
N VAL A 505 19.75 15.59 22.29
CA VAL A 505 20.98 15.03 22.85
C VAL A 505 20.69 14.17 24.08
N ALA A 506 19.86 14.67 25.00
CA ALA A 506 19.41 13.93 26.18
C ALA A 506 18.65 12.66 25.81
N ALA A 507 17.93 12.69 24.67
CA ALA A 507 17.25 11.55 24.09
C ALA A 507 18.17 10.60 23.29
N GLY A 508 19.46 10.91 23.14
CA GLY A 508 20.41 10.10 22.37
C GLY A 508 20.20 10.14 20.86
N ASN A 509 19.51 11.16 20.34
CA ASN A 509 19.24 11.32 18.91
C ASN A 509 20.35 12.12 18.22
N CYS A 510 21.56 11.56 18.17
CA CYS A 510 22.72 12.21 17.56
C CYS A 510 22.51 12.46 16.04
N ALA A 511 21.77 11.56 15.39
CA ALA A 511 21.52 11.60 13.95
C ALA A 511 20.55 12.73 13.51
N ALA A 512 19.86 13.37 14.46
CA ALA A 512 19.03 14.56 14.15
C ALA A 512 19.88 15.73 13.66
N CYS A 513 21.12 15.82 14.11
CA CYS A 513 22.02 16.92 13.79
C CYS A 513 23.29 16.48 13.06
N HIS A 514 23.68 15.20 13.16
CA HIS A 514 24.87 14.65 12.50
C HIS A 514 24.53 13.55 11.50
N ASP A 515 25.26 13.50 10.38
CA ASP A 515 25.28 12.37 9.45
C ASP A 515 26.39 11.39 9.87
N ALA A 516 26.01 10.20 10.33
CA ALA A 516 26.93 9.20 10.86
C ALA A 516 27.86 8.56 9.80
N HIS A 517 27.66 8.85 8.51
CA HIS A 517 28.50 8.32 7.43
C HIS A 517 29.36 9.42 6.83
N ARG A 518 28.75 10.49 6.34
CA ARG A 518 29.46 11.56 5.64
C ARG A 518 28.65 12.84 5.60
N ALA A 519 29.34 13.97 5.66
CA ALA A 519 28.72 15.26 5.39
C ALA A 519 29.61 16.09 4.46
N ASP A 520 29.00 16.96 3.67
CA ASP A 520 29.68 18.00 2.87
C ASP A 520 30.34 19.09 3.73
N ARG A 521 30.28 18.97 5.06
CA ARG A 521 30.74 19.94 6.04
C ARG A 521 31.61 19.30 7.14
N ALA A 522 32.26 20.16 7.93
CA ALA A 522 33.02 19.75 9.10
C ALA A 522 32.12 19.07 10.14
N ASP A 523 32.72 18.24 10.99
CA ASP A 523 32.06 17.62 12.17
C ASP A 523 30.80 16.82 11.87
N LEU A 524 30.67 16.34 10.62
CA LEU A 524 29.56 15.53 10.16
C LEU A 524 28.17 16.16 10.35
N LEU A 525 28.04 17.50 10.39
CA LEU A 525 26.73 18.14 10.57
C LEU A 525 25.78 17.80 9.41
N ALA A 526 24.48 17.61 9.67
CA ALA A 526 23.47 17.18 8.70
C ALA A 526 22.92 18.34 7.81
N ALA A 527 23.02 19.58 8.29
CA ALA A 527 22.70 20.81 7.57
C ALA A 527 23.61 21.98 8.04
N PRO A 528 23.75 23.08 7.28
CA PRO A 528 24.45 24.29 7.74
C PRO A 528 23.59 25.11 8.72
N GLU A 529 24.21 25.96 9.53
CA GLU A 529 23.49 26.98 10.30
C GLU A 529 23.04 28.16 9.40
N PRO A 530 21.90 28.81 9.69
CA PRO A 530 20.96 28.51 10.78
C PRO A 530 19.98 27.36 10.48
N LEU A 531 19.99 26.81 9.25
CA LEU A 531 19.04 25.81 8.77
C LEU A 531 18.98 24.55 9.66
N LEU A 532 20.13 24.09 10.17
CA LEU A 532 20.23 22.93 11.06
C LEU A 532 19.33 23.07 12.30
N CYS A 533 19.28 24.26 12.87
CA CYS A 533 18.55 24.55 14.10
C CYS A 533 17.06 24.78 13.80
N THR A 534 16.76 25.48 12.71
CA THR A 534 15.40 25.93 12.37
C THR A 534 14.51 24.84 11.81
N ILE A 535 15.07 23.71 11.38
CA ILE A 535 14.30 22.50 11.04
C ILE A 535 13.46 22.01 12.23
N CYS A 536 13.93 22.22 13.46
CA CYS A 536 13.18 21.86 14.67
C CYS A 536 12.64 23.09 15.42
N HIS A 537 13.29 24.25 15.27
CA HIS A 537 12.91 25.52 15.87
C HIS A 537 12.26 26.45 14.84
N GLU A 538 11.21 25.97 14.18
CA GLU A 538 10.47 26.72 13.15
C GLU A 538 9.90 28.03 13.72
N ASP A 539 9.51 28.00 15.00
CA ASP A 539 9.00 29.14 15.76
C ASP A 539 10.05 30.26 15.96
N VAL A 540 11.34 29.97 15.80
CA VAL A 540 12.42 30.96 15.95
C VAL A 540 12.64 31.77 14.67
N VAL A 541 12.17 31.29 13.51
CA VAL A 541 12.39 31.92 12.20
C VAL A 541 11.13 32.16 11.37
N ASP A 542 9.93 31.97 11.92
CA ASP A 542 8.68 32.43 11.29
C ASP A 542 8.57 33.97 11.32
N VAL A 543 9.45 34.61 10.53
CA VAL A 543 9.60 36.06 10.40
C VAL A 543 8.51 36.68 9.53
N ALA A 544 7.68 35.86 8.87
CA ALA A 544 6.64 36.35 7.96
C ALA A 544 5.54 37.13 8.71
N ALA A 545 5.31 36.82 9.99
CA ALA A 545 4.39 37.53 10.88
C ALA A 545 5.09 38.49 11.86
N ALA A 546 6.43 38.52 11.90
CA ALA A 546 7.19 39.33 12.84
C ALA A 546 7.36 40.79 12.35
N LYS A 547 7.07 41.75 13.22
CA LYS A 547 7.30 43.18 12.98
C LYS A 547 8.73 43.61 13.30
N SER A 548 9.42 42.84 14.14
CA SER A 548 10.83 43.06 14.49
C SER A 548 11.52 41.72 14.64
N VAL A 549 12.68 41.59 14.00
CA VAL A 549 13.53 40.40 14.04
C VAL A 549 14.89 40.84 14.59
N HIS A 550 15.43 40.09 15.55
CA HIS A 550 16.72 40.34 16.14
C HIS A 550 17.81 39.79 15.21
N PRO A 551 18.66 40.66 14.61
CA PRO A 551 19.55 40.25 13.51
C PRO A 551 20.47 39.03 13.77
N PRO A 552 21.05 38.82 14.97
CA PRO A 552 21.94 37.69 15.24
C PRO A 552 21.36 36.30 14.96
N ILE A 553 20.03 36.15 14.95
CA ILE A 553 19.39 34.85 14.71
C ILE A 553 19.51 34.38 13.26
N MET A 554 19.89 35.26 12.34
CA MET A 554 20.00 34.95 10.91
C MET A 554 21.37 34.39 10.53
N ASP A 555 22.37 34.48 11.42
CA ASP A 555 23.77 34.21 11.09
C ASP A 555 24.37 33.05 11.91
N ASP A 556 24.37 33.11 13.25
CA ASP A 556 25.01 32.10 14.10
C ASP A 556 24.26 31.91 15.43
N CYS A 557 23.61 30.75 15.56
CA CYS A 557 22.85 30.40 16.76
C CYS A 557 23.78 30.07 17.94
N THR A 558 24.97 29.54 17.66
CA THR A 558 25.91 29.01 18.67
C THR A 558 26.70 30.08 19.40
N THR A 559 26.71 31.31 18.89
CA THR A 559 27.20 32.48 19.64
C THR A 559 26.45 32.64 20.98
N CYS A 560 25.15 32.37 20.99
CA CYS A 560 24.29 32.53 22.16
C CYS A 560 23.88 31.20 22.79
N HIS A 561 23.78 30.12 22.01
CA HIS A 561 23.31 28.80 22.49
C HIS A 561 24.38 27.71 22.47
N GLN A 562 24.30 26.77 23.41
CA GLN A 562 25.12 25.58 23.49
C GLN A 562 24.30 24.34 23.05
N PRO A 563 24.39 23.91 21.78
CA PRO A 563 23.46 22.94 21.17
C PRO A 563 23.53 21.52 21.74
N HIS A 564 24.58 21.22 22.52
CA HIS A 564 24.74 19.94 23.20
C HIS A 564 24.23 19.94 24.65
N GLY A 565 24.10 21.10 25.28
CA GLY A 565 23.80 21.22 26.72
C GLY A 565 24.81 22.06 27.49
N GLY A 566 24.36 22.74 28.54
CA GLY A 566 25.13 23.72 29.29
C GLY A 566 24.52 24.14 30.62
N ALA A 567 25.28 24.89 31.42
CA ALA A 567 24.90 25.23 32.79
C ALA A 567 23.69 26.17 32.91
N GLN A 568 23.35 26.94 31.86
CA GLN A 568 22.31 27.98 31.90
C GLN A 568 20.95 27.46 31.37
N PRO A 569 19.81 27.99 31.87
CA PRO A 569 18.50 27.76 31.28
C PRO A 569 18.45 28.20 29.81
N ALA A 570 17.58 27.58 29.02
CA ALA A 570 17.47 27.79 27.57
C ALA A 570 18.81 27.59 26.79
N LEU A 571 19.73 26.82 27.39
CA LEU A 571 21.02 26.44 26.79
C LEU A 571 21.90 27.64 26.41
N LEU A 572 21.79 28.74 27.16
CA LEU A 572 22.57 29.93 26.88
C LEU A 572 24.06 29.72 27.20
N THR A 573 24.95 30.32 26.42
CA THR A 573 26.40 30.29 26.68
C THR A 573 26.80 31.14 27.90
N ALA A 574 25.94 32.09 28.33
CA ALA A 574 26.10 32.94 29.51
C ALA A 574 24.73 33.50 29.96
N PRO A 575 24.62 34.19 31.13
CA PRO A 575 23.37 34.86 31.54
C PRO A 575 22.86 35.87 30.50
N ALA A 576 21.55 35.98 30.32
CA ALA A 576 20.93 36.74 29.23
C ALA A 576 21.35 38.23 29.18
N ALA A 577 21.43 38.91 30.33
CA ALA A 577 21.87 40.31 30.37
C ALA A 577 23.32 40.47 29.87
N GLU A 578 24.22 39.55 30.26
CA GLU A 578 25.60 39.55 29.78
C GLU A 578 25.65 39.34 28.26
N LEU A 579 24.86 38.39 27.74
CA LEU A 579 24.79 38.13 26.30
C LEU A 579 24.31 39.35 25.50
N CYS A 580 23.25 40.02 25.96
CA CYS A 580 22.74 41.22 25.32
C CYS A 580 23.80 42.34 25.31
N PHE A 581 24.51 42.55 26.43
CA PHE A 581 25.53 43.60 26.53
C PHE A 581 26.85 43.28 25.83
N ARG A 582 27.03 42.06 25.27
CA ARG A 582 28.13 41.79 24.32
C ARG A 582 27.98 42.55 23.01
N CYS A 583 26.75 42.94 22.66
CA CYS A 583 26.45 43.70 21.44
C CYS A 583 25.79 45.06 21.71
N HIS A 584 25.10 45.24 22.83
CA HIS A 584 24.47 46.50 23.22
C HIS A 584 25.27 47.21 24.31
N ASP A 585 25.60 48.49 24.10
CA ASP A 585 26.26 49.30 25.13
C ASP A 585 25.20 49.84 26.11
N GLU A 586 25.34 49.52 27.40
CA GLU A 586 24.49 50.04 28.48
C GLU A 586 24.52 51.57 28.55
N GLY A 587 25.64 52.20 28.15
CA GLY A 587 25.83 53.64 28.10
C GLY A 587 25.08 54.35 26.98
N ASP A 588 24.53 53.62 26.00
CA ASP A 588 23.97 54.19 24.78
C ASP A 588 22.74 55.08 25.07
N ALA A 589 22.77 56.32 24.56
CA ALA A 589 21.74 57.31 24.81
C ALA A 589 20.40 56.96 24.15
N ALA A 590 20.42 56.24 23.02
CA ALA A 590 19.21 55.79 22.36
C ALA A 590 18.58 54.60 23.11
N LEU A 591 19.40 53.68 23.63
CA LEU A 591 18.95 52.58 24.48
C LEU A 591 18.37 53.12 25.80
N LYS A 592 19.06 54.02 26.49
CA LYS A 592 18.52 54.68 27.71
C LYS A 592 17.27 55.49 27.43
N GLY A 593 17.23 56.21 26.30
CA GLY A 593 16.06 56.98 25.88
C GLY A 593 14.85 56.09 25.58
N ALA A 594 15.05 54.96 24.92
CA ALA A 594 13.99 53.98 24.63
C ALA A 594 13.40 53.34 25.90
N HIS A 595 14.20 53.25 26.97
CA HIS A 595 13.79 52.73 28.28
C HIS A 595 13.49 53.84 29.30
N LEU A 596 13.18 55.05 28.82
CA LEU A 596 12.75 56.20 29.65
C LEU A 596 13.75 56.58 30.76
N GLY A 597 15.04 56.34 30.55
CA GLY A 597 16.11 56.68 31.50
C GLY A 597 16.22 55.72 32.69
N ARG A 598 15.58 54.55 32.64
CA ARG A 598 15.65 53.53 33.70
C ARG A 598 17.01 52.83 33.71
N ASP A 599 17.47 52.44 34.90
CA ASP A 599 18.66 51.60 35.07
C ASP A 599 18.36 50.20 34.53
N LEU A 600 19.19 49.73 33.59
CA LEU A 600 19.05 48.45 32.91
C LEU A 600 19.89 47.36 33.57
N ALA A 601 20.80 47.72 34.48
CA ALA A 601 21.63 46.78 35.20
C ALA A 601 20.77 45.89 36.13
N GLY A 602 20.86 44.58 35.94
CA GLY A 602 20.16 43.59 36.76
C GLY A 602 18.68 43.36 36.43
N LEU A 603 18.16 43.96 35.36
CA LEU A 603 16.83 43.64 34.84
C LEU A 603 16.85 42.34 34.01
N ASP A 604 15.78 41.56 34.09
CA ASP A 604 15.54 40.47 33.14
C ASP A 604 14.97 41.04 31.83
N CYS A 605 15.86 41.33 30.89
CA CYS A 605 15.49 41.82 29.57
C CYS A 605 14.51 40.88 28.85
N THR A 606 14.59 39.57 29.10
CA THR A 606 13.75 38.55 28.43
C THR A 606 12.35 38.42 29.02
N GLY A 607 12.09 39.10 30.13
CA GLY A 607 10.74 39.28 30.67
C GLY A 607 9.89 40.15 29.75
N CYS A 608 10.45 41.27 29.31
CA CYS A 608 9.74 42.24 28.45
C CYS A 608 10.03 42.06 26.96
N HIS A 609 11.22 41.55 26.60
CA HIS A 609 11.61 41.35 25.20
C HIS A 609 11.55 39.87 24.77
N ALA A 610 11.20 39.66 23.50
CA ALA A 610 11.38 38.42 22.78
C ALA A 610 12.70 38.50 21.99
N PRO A 611 13.79 37.86 22.45
CA PRO A 611 15.15 38.10 21.96
C PRO A 611 15.43 37.56 20.54
N HIS A 612 14.47 36.91 19.89
CA HIS A 612 14.60 36.42 18.51
C HIS A 612 13.73 37.24 17.57
N HIS A 613 12.43 37.25 17.78
CA HIS A 613 11.52 38.07 17.00
C HIS A 613 10.28 38.41 17.81
N SER A 614 9.55 39.42 17.35
CA SER A 614 8.25 39.76 17.89
C SER A 614 7.32 40.34 16.83
N ALA A 615 6.02 40.15 17.04
CA ALA A 615 4.95 40.88 16.36
C ALA A 615 4.93 42.38 16.74
N GLN A 616 5.63 42.79 17.81
CA GLN A 616 5.73 44.18 18.24
C GLN A 616 7.05 44.83 17.84
N ALA A 617 7.06 46.16 17.81
CA ALA A 617 8.28 46.93 17.54
C ALA A 617 9.28 46.76 18.70
N ALA A 618 10.58 46.90 18.40
CA ALA A 618 11.66 46.83 19.38
C ALA A 618 11.67 45.53 20.19
N LEU A 619 11.20 44.42 19.59
CA LEU A 619 11.21 43.09 20.17
C LEU A 619 10.43 42.95 21.49
N ILE A 620 9.49 43.84 21.79
CA ILE A 620 8.62 43.69 22.98
C ILE A 620 7.77 42.43 22.84
N ARG A 621 7.50 41.67 23.91
CA ARG A 621 6.67 40.46 23.87
C ARG A 621 5.30 40.71 23.20
N PRO A 622 4.72 39.74 22.48
CA PRO A 622 3.57 39.95 21.60
C PRO A 622 2.26 40.36 22.30
N ASN A 623 2.12 40.04 23.59
CA ASN A 623 0.95 40.42 24.38
C ASN A 623 1.34 41.54 25.32
N SER A 624 0.92 42.77 25.04
CA SER A 624 1.16 43.94 25.87
C SER A 624 -0.16 44.64 26.21
N HIS A 625 -0.14 45.41 27.30
CA HIS A 625 -1.30 46.10 27.80
C HIS A 625 -1.39 47.52 27.17
N PRO A 626 -2.57 48.02 26.77
CA PRO A 626 -2.67 49.27 25.99
C PRO A 626 -1.98 50.51 26.62
N PRO A 627 -2.09 50.82 27.93
CA PRO A 627 -1.31 51.88 28.58
C PRO A 627 0.21 51.75 28.39
N PHE A 628 0.74 50.53 28.32
CA PHE A 628 2.16 50.28 28.07
C PHE A 628 2.52 50.51 26.59
N ASP A 629 1.67 50.07 25.66
CA ASP A 629 1.83 50.32 24.22
C ASP A 629 1.76 51.81 23.87
N ASP A 630 0.83 52.52 24.50
CA ASP A 630 0.61 53.96 24.34
C ASP A 630 1.68 54.80 25.05
N ARG A 631 2.57 54.15 25.83
CA ARG A 631 3.60 54.77 26.68
C ARG A 631 3.03 55.74 27.72
N ASP A 632 1.76 55.55 28.09
CA ASP A 632 1.13 56.31 29.17
C ASP A 632 1.26 55.56 30.50
N CYS A 633 2.49 55.57 31.02
CA CYS A 633 2.80 54.95 32.30
C CYS A 633 2.12 55.66 33.49
N THR A 634 1.63 56.91 33.31
CA THR A 634 1.11 57.73 34.41
C THR A 634 -0.26 57.26 34.90
N VAL A 635 -1.00 56.54 34.05
CA VAL A 635 -2.30 55.93 34.39
C VAL A 635 -2.15 54.89 35.52
N CYS A 636 -1.01 54.19 35.58
CA CYS A 636 -0.74 53.15 36.58
C CYS A 636 0.37 53.53 37.58
N HIS A 637 1.31 54.38 37.19
CA HIS A 637 2.45 54.82 38.00
C HIS A 637 2.39 56.33 38.24
N ALA A 638 1.67 56.75 39.28
CA ALA A 638 1.74 58.14 39.75
C ALA A 638 3.14 58.42 40.34
N ASP A 639 3.87 59.37 39.76
CA ASP A 639 5.20 59.83 40.22
C ASP A 639 6.25 58.72 40.46
N ALA A 640 6.18 57.63 39.68
CA ALA A 640 7.02 56.45 39.82
C ALA A 640 6.93 55.74 41.20
N ALA A 641 5.85 55.95 41.96
CA ALA A 641 5.60 55.26 43.21
C ALA A 641 5.30 53.76 42.97
N PRO A 642 5.72 52.86 43.88
CA PRO A 642 5.37 51.44 43.82
C PRO A 642 3.86 51.25 44.01
N ILE A 643 3.28 50.36 43.21
CA ILE A 643 1.85 49.99 43.32
C ILE A 643 1.67 49.18 44.60
N THR A 644 0.98 49.74 45.59
CA THR A 644 0.77 49.12 46.91
C THR A 644 -0.53 48.31 47.02
N ASP A 645 -1.51 48.57 46.14
CA ASP A 645 -2.75 47.80 46.03
C ASP A 645 -3.08 47.53 44.54
N GLN A 646 -2.76 46.32 44.10
CA GLN A 646 -3.01 45.90 42.70
C GLN A 646 -4.50 45.69 42.42
N THR A 647 -5.28 45.27 43.42
CA THR A 647 -6.70 44.94 43.23
C THR A 647 -7.50 46.21 42.97
N ALA A 648 -7.29 47.25 43.77
CA ALA A 648 -7.95 48.54 43.57
C ALA A 648 -7.53 49.21 42.25
N LEU A 649 -6.25 49.09 41.87
CA LEU A 649 -5.74 49.63 40.61
C LEU A 649 -6.41 48.94 39.41
N CYS A 650 -6.40 47.61 39.36
CA CYS A 650 -6.95 46.86 38.24
C CYS A 650 -8.47 46.98 38.16
N ALA A 651 -9.18 47.00 39.29
CA ALA A 651 -10.64 47.16 39.35
C ALA A 651 -11.13 48.53 38.85
N GLY A 652 -10.25 49.54 38.79
CA GLY A 652 -10.56 50.84 38.18
C GLY A 652 -10.84 50.76 36.68
N CYS A 653 -10.43 49.67 36.02
CA CYS A 653 -10.66 49.45 34.58
C CYS A 653 -11.28 48.08 34.25
N HIS A 654 -11.14 47.08 35.12
CA HIS A 654 -11.66 45.73 34.92
C HIS A 654 -12.83 45.44 35.88
N ASP A 655 -14.04 45.46 35.31
CA ASP A 655 -15.27 45.18 36.05
C ASP A 655 -15.30 43.75 36.62
N GLY A 656 -15.82 43.60 37.84
CA GLY A 656 -16.02 42.29 38.47
C GLY A 656 -14.81 41.72 39.23
N LEU A 657 -13.68 42.45 39.32
CA LEU A 657 -12.52 42.04 40.12
C LEU A 657 -12.72 42.18 41.64
N THR A 658 -13.67 43.01 42.08
CA THR A 658 -13.98 43.26 43.48
C THR A 658 -15.20 42.48 43.99
N GLU A 659 -15.87 41.73 43.12
CA GLU A 659 -17.08 40.98 43.47
C GLU A 659 -16.73 39.72 44.30
N PRO A 660 -17.36 39.53 45.47
CA PRO A 660 -17.04 38.41 46.34
C PRO A 660 -17.49 37.08 45.72
N ARG A 661 -16.54 36.17 45.45
CA ARG A 661 -16.80 34.79 45.03
C ARG A 661 -16.94 33.88 46.25
N ARG A 662 -17.91 32.95 46.24
CA ARG A 662 -18.11 31.99 47.35
C ARG A 662 -16.88 31.11 47.59
N HIS A 663 -16.19 30.74 46.51
CA HIS A 663 -14.93 30.03 46.52
C HIS A 663 -13.95 30.78 45.60
N ALA A 664 -13.08 31.60 46.19
CA ALA A 664 -12.04 32.33 45.46
C ALA A 664 -10.72 31.55 45.45
N HIS A 665 -9.98 31.64 44.35
CA HIS A 665 -8.64 31.06 44.27
C HIS A 665 -7.66 31.86 45.15
N ALA A 666 -6.77 31.21 45.90
CA ALA A 666 -6.01 31.88 46.97
C ALA A 666 -5.15 33.08 46.51
N PRO A 667 -4.36 33.01 45.42
CA PRO A 667 -3.62 34.17 44.91
C PRO A 667 -4.54 35.33 44.48
N PHE A 668 -5.71 35.01 43.93
CA PHE A 668 -6.72 36.00 43.54
C PHE A 668 -7.35 36.66 44.77
N ALA A 669 -7.73 35.87 45.78
CA ALA A 669 -8.28 36.36 47.04
C ALA A 669 -7.29 37.23 47.83
N ALA A 670 -5.98 37.00 47.65
CA ALA A 670 -4.90 37.79 48.24
C ALA A 670 -4.58 39.07 47.44
N GLY A 671 -5.18 39.27 46.25
CA GLY A 671 -4.89 40.41 45.39
C GLY A 671 -3.53 40.36 44.68
N GLU A 672 -2.95 39.17 44.54
CA GLU A 672 -1.63 38.94 43.95
C GLU A 672 -1.72 38.78 42.42
N CYS A 673 -2.35 39.72 41.73
CA CYS A 673 -2.61 39.66 40.29
C CYS A 673 -1.31 39.45 39.48
N SER A 674 -0.24 40.12 39.89
CA SER A 674 1.06 40.06 39.20
C SER A 674 1.84 38.76 39.41
N SER A 675 1.36 37.82 40.23
CA SER A 675 1.95 36.49 40.35
C SER A 675 1.77 35.68 39.07
N CYS A 676 0.63 35.86 38.40
CA CYS A 676 0.27 35.16 37.16
C CYS A 676 0.31 36.09 35.93
N HIS A 677 -0.03 37.38 36.10
CA HIS A 677 -0.10 38.35 35.01
C HIS A 677 1.10 39.30 34.97
N ASP A 678 1.48 39.76 33.78
CA ASP A 678 2.40 40.88 33.59
C ASP A 678 1.65 42.04 32.94
N ALA A 679 1.42 43.12 33.70
CA ALA A 679 0.65 44.27 33.25
C ALA A 679 1.36 45.13 32.18
N HIS A 680 2.64 44.85 31.88
CA HIS A 680 3.36 45.54 30.80
C HIS A 680 3.32 44.72 29.53
N ALA A 681 4.02 43.59 29.53
CA ALA A 681 4.13 42.70 28.40
C ALA A 681 4.38 41.26 28.87
N ALA A 682 3.72 40.29 28.24
CA ALA A 682 3.70 38.91 28.68
C ALA A 682 3.81 37.94 27.51
N ARG A 683 4.13 36.69 27.85
CA ARG A 683 4.33 35.61 26.86
C ARG A 683 3.00 35.04 26.41
N GLY A 684 2.06 34.82 27.33
CA GLY A 684 0.76 34.24 27.05
C GLY A 684 -0.33 35.28 26.80
N GLU A 685 -1.41 34.83 26.17
CA GLU A 685 -2.64 35.60 26.01
C GLU A 685 -3.19 36.07 27.37
N HIS A 686 -4.02 37.11 27.35
CA HIS A 686 -4.55 37.74 28.58
C HIS A 686 -3.46 38.16 29.58
N LEU A 687 -2.27 38.51 29.06
CA LEU A 687 -1.11 38.97 29.82
C LEU A 687 -0.58 37.95 30.83
N LEU A 688 -0.70 36.65 30.55
CA LEU A 688 -0.11 35.61 31.39
C LEU A 688 1.42 35.59 31.22
N LYS A 689 2.14 35.53 32.36
CA LYS A 689 3.61 35.41 32.37
C LYS A 689 4.10 34.12 31.70
N ALA A 690 3.35 33.04 31.86
CA ALA A 690 3.56 31.78 31.16
C ALA A 690 2.91 31.78 29.77
N GLY A 691 3.32 30.90 28.87
CA GLY A 691 2.79 30.82 27.50
C GLY A 691 1.34 30.35 27.40
N GLY A 692 0.75 29.85 28.48
CA GLY A 692 -0.66 29.46 28.53
C GLY A 692 -1.13 29.12 29.96
N VAL A 693 -2.45 28.94 30.11
CA VAL A 693 -3.10 28.72 31.42
C VAL A 693 -2.54 27.48 32.13
N GLY A 694 -2.38 26.36 31.45
CA GLY A 694 -1.83 25.14 32.05
C GLY A 694 -0.40 25.30 32.59
N GLN A 695 0.44 26.03 31.86
CA GLN A 695 1.82 26.34 32.29
C GLN A 695 1.83 27.32 33.47
N ALA A 696 0.92 28.30 33.49
CA ALA A 696 0.77 29.23 34.61
C ALA A 696 0.35 28.48 35.90
N CYS A 697 -0.59 27.53 35.78
CA CYS A 697 -1.00 26.70 36.91
C CYS A 697 0.13 25.77 37.37
N ALA A 698 0.84 25.12 36.44
CA ALA A 698 1.92 24.18 36.75
C ALA A 698 3.14 24.83 37.42
N ALA A 699 3.33 26.15 37.28
CA ALA A 699 4.38 26.89 37.96
C ALA A 699 4.21 26.92 39.48
N CYS A 700 2.99 26.78 39.99
CA CYS A 700 2.66 26.76 41.42
C CYS A 700 2.11 25.40 41.90
N HIS A 701 1.50 24.63 41.00
CA HIS A 701 0.97 23.30 41.31
C HIS A 701 1.87 22.22 40.72
N GLU A 702 2.54 21.43 41.58
CA GLU A 702 3.42 20.34 41.15
C GLU A 702 2.68 19.34 40.25
N SER A 703 3.21 19.14 39.05
CA SER A 703 2.65 18.29 38.00
C SER A 703 2.41 16.83 38.43
N GLY A 704 3.18 16.31 39.39
CA GLY A 704 2.99 14.96 39.97
C GLY A 704 1.85 14.85 41.00
N SER A 705 1.37 15.96 41.56
CA SER A 705 0.24 15.98 42.49
C SER A 705 -1.12 16.09 41.78
N LEU A 706 -1.12 16.63 40.56
CA LEU A 706 -2.31 16.79 39.72
C LEU A 706 -2.50 15.63 38.73
N PHE A 707 -1.42 14.96 38.29
CA PHE A 707 -1.46 13.90 37.28
C PHE A 707 -0.53 12.73 37.64
N PRO A 708 -1.06 11.62 38.20
CA PRO A 708 -0.22 10.48 38.57
C PRO A 708 0.45 9.79 37.38
N ARG A 709 -0.09 9.92 36.15
CA ARG A 709 0.56 9.59 34.87
C ARG A 709 -0.02 10.39 33.70
N ALA A 710 0.82 10.77 32.73
CA ALA A 710 0.44 11.59 31.57
C ALA A 710 -0.35 10.83 30.48
N ASP A 711 -0.23 9.50 30.43
CA ASP A 711 -0.86 8.63 29.42
C ASP A 711 -2.33 8.29 29.73
N LEU A 712 -2.72 8.31 31.01
CA LEU A 712 -4.09 8.06 31.49
C LEU A 712 -4.73 9.28 32.14
N ALA A 713 -4.15 10.47 31.94
CA ALA A 713 -4.76 11.72 32.35
C ALA A 713 -5.99 12.05 31.49
N HIS A 714 -7.03 12.59 32.13
CA HIS A 714 -8.20 13.07 31.42
C HIS A 714 -7.78 14.19 30.47
N ARG A 715 -8.22 14.12 29.20
CA ARG A 715 -7.67 14.91 28.09
C ARG A 715 -7.60 16.44 28.36
N PRO A 716 -8.67 17.12 28.81
CA PRO A 716 -8.60 18.54 29.16
C PRO A 716 -7.51 18.88 30.18
N ALA A 717 -7.24 17.96 31.11
CA ALA A 717 -6.25 18.16 32.15
C ALA A 717 -4.83 17.87 31.64
N ARG A 718 -4.65 16.81 30.85
CA ARG A 718 -3.41 16.51 30.11
C ARG A 718 -2.98 17.63 29.18
N ASP A 719 -3.94 18.20 28.44
CA ASP A 719 -3.70 19.24 27.44
C ASP A 719 -3.55 20.64 28.09
N GLY A 720 -3.60 20.75 29.42
CA GLY A 720 -3.44 22.01 30.15
C GLY A 720 -4.62 22.98 30.02
N ALA A 721 -5.78 22.51 29.56
CA ALA A 721 -7.02 23.27 29.41
C ALA A 721 -7.82 23.35 30.74
N CYS A 722 -7.11 23.63 31.84
CA CYS A 722 -7.68 23.64 33.19
C CYS A 722 -8.87 24.61 33.32
N SER A 723 -8.80 25.75 32.63
CA SER A 723 -9.83 26.78 32.63
C SER A 723 -11.12 26.38 31.90
N ALA A 724 -11.18 25.22 31.23
CA ALA A 724 -12.42 24.71 30.65
C ALA A 724 -13.41 24.24 31.72
N CYS A 725 -12.89 23.76 32.85
CA CYS A 725 -13.69 23.26 33.97
C CYS A 725 -13.56 24.12 35.22
N HIS A 726 -12.38 24.71 35.45
CA HIS A 726 -12.12 25.57 36.59
C HIS A 726 -12.18 27.05 36.21
N ASP A 727 -12.64 27.88 37.14
CA ASP A 727 -12.46 29.32 37.09
C ASP A 727 -11.19 29.68 37.89
N PRO A 728 -10.13 30.20 37.24
CA PRO A 728 -8.85 30.48 37.90
C PRO A 728 -8.90 31.67 38.87
N HIS A 729 -9.95 32.50 38.82
CA HIS A 729 -10.15 33.61 39.75
C HIS A 729 -11.08 33.21 40.91
N GLY A 730 -12.14 32.46 40.61
CA GLY A 730 -13.06 31.95 41.62
C GLY A 730 -14.44 31.64 41.08
N SER A 731 -15.16 30.74 41.75
CA SER A 731 -16.50 30.31 41.34
C SER A 731 -17.46 30.20 42.54
N ASP A 732 -18.75 30.02 42.25
CA ASP A 732 -19.75 29.71 43.28
C ASP A 732 -19.82 28.22 43.64
N GLN A 733 -19.06 27.37 42.93
CA GLN A 733 -18.99 25.94 43.18
C GLN A 733 -17.71 25.55 43.95
N PRO A 734 -17.75 24.46 44.75
CA PRO A 734 -16.55 23.89 45.36
C PRO A 734 -15.50 23.53 44.30
N ALA A 735 -14.22 23.52 44.70
CA ALA A 735 -13.09 23.26 43.80
C ALA A 735 -13.02 24.17 42.57
N LEU A 736 -13.62 25.37 42.64
CA LEU A 736 -13.58 26.39 41.59
C LEU A 736 -14.24 25.95 40.27
N LEU A 737 -15.18 25.01 40.30
CA LEU A 737 -15.84 24.52 39.09
C LEU A 737 -16.76 25.58 38.46
N ARG A 738 -16.77 25.66 37.13
CA ARG A 738 -17.64 26.60 36.41
C ARG A 738 -19.13 26.25 36.53
N THR A 739 -19.44 24.96 36.64
CA THR A 739 -20.82 24.46 36.78
C THR A 739 -20.91 23.36 37.84
N ALA A 740 -22.13 23.06 38.31
CA ALA A 740 -22.36 22.16 39.43
C ALA A 740 -22.36 20.67 39.03
N GLY A 741 -21.56 19.86 39.73
CA GLY A 741 -21.62 18.39 39.67
C GLY A 741 -21.53 17.81 38.26
N ALA A 742 -22.39 16.84 37.93
CA ALA A 742 -22.38 16.17 36.63
C ALA A 742 -22.69 17.09 35.42
N GLN A 743 -23.27 18.28 35.62
CA GLN A 743 -23.46 19.24 34.52
C GLN A 743 -22.12 19.64 33.91
N GLN A 744 -21.07 19.75 34.73
CA GLN A 744 -19.71 20.05 34.25
C GLN A 744 -19.20 18.96 33.30
N CYS A 745 -19.55 17.71 33.57
CA CYS A 745 -19.16 16.57 32.74
C CYS A 745 -19.98 16.51 31.45
N TRP A 746 -21.28 16.79 31.50
CA TRP A 746 -22.17 16.66 30.34
C TRP A 746 -21.99 17.73 29.26
N THR A 747 -21.32 18.86 29.57
CA THR A 747 -20.95 19.84 28.54
C THR A 747 -20.08 19.19 27.44
N CYS A 748 -19.29 18.17 27.79
CA CYS A 748 -18.46 17.40 26.87
C CYS A 748 -18.96 15.95 26.66
N HIS A 749 -19.50 15.29 27.69
CA HIS A 749 -19.99 13.89 27.62
C HIS A 749 -21.48 13.82 27.29
N GLN A 750 -21.86 14.30 26.11
CA GLN A 750 -23.26 14.39 25.67
C GLN A 750 -23.91 13.01 25.45
N ASP A 751 -23.12 12.00 25.05
CA ASP A 751 -23.62 10.63 24.90
C ASP A 751 -24.07 10.02 26.23
N LEU A 752 -23.30 10.27 27.30
CA LEU A 752 -23.70 9.88 28.66
C LEU A 752 -24.91 10.66 29.14
N GLN A 753 -25.04 11.93 28.75
CA GLN A 753 -26.25 12.70 29.03
C GLN A 753 -27.48 12.06 28.37
N ALA A 754 -27.36 11.60 27.12
CA ALA A 754 -28.43 10.92 26.39
C ALA A 754 -28.79 9.55 27.01
N ALA A 755 -27.80 8.81 27.52
CA ALA A 755 -28.00 7.52 28.19
C ALA A 755 -28.90 7.61 29.45
N ARG A 756 -29.09 8.80 30.04
CA ARG A 756 -30.05 9.04 31.13
C ARG A 756 -31.52 8.87 30.73
N SER A 757 -31.81 8.71 29.44
CA SER A 757 -33.15 8.36 28.96
C SER A 757 -33.43 6.85 28.99
N LEU A 758 -32.41 6.02 29.20
CA LEU A 758 -32.56 4.56 29.22
C LEU A 758 -33.28 4.09 30.49
N PRO A 759 -34.09 3.02 30.40
CA PRO A 759 -35.02 2.63 31.45
C PRO A 759 -34.34 1.99 32.68
N ARG A 760 -33.13 1.44 32.53
CA ARG A 760 -32.37 0.84 33.63
C ARG A 760 -31.09 1.62 33.81
N GLN A 761 -30.96 2.28 34.96
CA GLN A 761 -29.81 3.12 35.29
C GLN A 761 -29.24 2.67 36.62
N HIS A 762 -27.91 2.69 36.72
CA HIS A 762 -27.24 2.52 37.98
C HIS A 762 -27.44 3.77 38.84
N LYS A 763 -27.70 3.59 40.14
CA LYS A 763 -28.13 4.69 41.01
C LYS A 763 -27.10 5.84 41.10
N PRO A 764 -25.79 5.60 41.30
CA PRO A 764 -24.79 6.67 41.26
C PRO A 764 -24.78 7.48 39.96
N PHE A 765 -25.01 6.82 38.82
CA PHE A 765 -25.10 7.49 37.51
C PHE A 765 -26.39 8.33 37.38
N ALA A 766 -27.53 7.76 37.78
CA ALA A 766 -28.82 8.46 37.78
C ALA A 766 -28.80 9.71 38.67
N ASP A 767 -28.09 9.63 39.81
CA ASP A 767 -27.93 10.73 40.78
C ASP A 767 -26.85 11.76 40.33
N GLY A 768 -26.08 11.49 39.27
CA GLY A 768 -25.03 12.40 38.77
C GLY A 768 -23.73 12.39 39.59
N ASN A 769 -23.47 11.32 40.33
CA ASN A 769 -22.28 11.20 41.19
C ASN A 769 -21.11 10.53 40.44
N CYS A 770 -20.71 11.12 39.30
CA CYS A 770 -19.68 10.56 38.43
C CYS A 770 -18.33 10.40 39.15
N ALA A 771 -18.00 11.37 40.02
CA ALA A 771 -16.73 11.42 40.75
C ALA A 771 -16.56 10.32 41.82
N THR A 772 -17.62 9.56 42.13
CA THR A 772 -17.51 8.39 43.02
C THR A 772 -16.73 7.27 42.34
N CYS A 773 -16.91 7.12 41.02
CA CYS A 773 -16.29 6.06 40.23
C CYS A 773 -15.15 6.57 39.37
N HIS A 774 -15.17 7.84 38.93
CA HIS A 774 -14.18 8.42 38.03
C HIS A 774 -13.38 9.56 38.68
N ASP A 775 -12.12 9.69 38.31
CA ASP A 775 -11.32 10.88 38.59
C ASP A 775 -11.27 11.78 37.34
N ALA A 776 -11.65 13.05 37.51
CA ALA A 776 -11.75 14.00 36.41
C ALA A 776 -10.39 14.55 35.93
N HIS A 777 -9.31 14.30 36.66
CA HIS A 777 -7.94 14.68 36.30
C HIS A 777 -7.15 13.48 35.75
N GLY A 778 -7.36 12.30 36.34
CA GLY A 778 -6.78 11.05 35.86
C GLY A 778 -6.35 10.11 36.96
N THR A 779 -6.35 8.81 36.66
CA THR A 779 -5.86 7.76 37.58
C THR A 779 -4.92 6.80 36.88
N ALA A 780 -4.35 5.86 37.64
CA ALA A 780 -3.58 4.75 37.07
C ALA A 780 -4.47 3.66 36.46
N GLN A 781 -5.79 3.75 36.60
CA GLN A 781 -6.76 2.76 36.11
C GLN A 781 -7.33 3.21 34.76
N ALA A 782 -7.63 2.22 33.91
CA ALA A 782 -8.33 2.47 32.64
C ALA A 782 -9.69 3.13 32.89
N ASP A 783 -10.17 3.90 31.90
CA ASP A 783 -11.44 4.63 31.96
C ASP A 783 -11.53 5.62 33.15
N LEU A 784 -10.38 6.05 33.69
CA LEU A 784 -10.24 7.00 34.79
C LEU A 784 -10.89 6.54 36.09
N LEU A 785 -10.99 5.22 36.31
CA LEU A 785 -11.65 4.70 37.50
C LEU A 785 -10.85 4.98 38.78
N THR A 786 -11.53 5.27 39.87
CA THR A 786 -10.89 5.56 41.18
C THR A 786 -10.30 4.31 41.85
N ALA A 787 -10.72 3.11 41.43
CA ALA A 787 -10.19 1.83 41.88
C ALA A 787 -10.41 0.75 40.80
N ALA A 788 -9.74 -0.40 40.92
CA ALA A 788 -9.97 -1.55 40.06
C ALA A 788 -11.42 -2.05 40.19
N VAL A 789 -12.02 -2.51 39.09
CA VAL A 789 -13.47 -2.82 38.97
C VAL A 789 -14.04 -3.66 40.13
N PRO A 790 -13.45 -4.80 40.55
CA PRO A 790 -14.02 -5.59 41.64
C PRO A 790 -14.02 -4.83 42.97
N ALA A 791 -12.93 -4.13 43.28
CA ALA A 791 -12.79 -3.35 44.51
C ALA A 791 -13.68 -2.10 44.50
N LEU A 792 -13.83 -1.45 43.34
CA LEU A 792 -14.70 -0.31 43.16
C LEU A 792 -16.16 -0.70 43.41
N CYS A 793 -16.63 -1.78 42.79
CA CYS A 793 -17.99 -2.27 43.00
C CYS A 793 -18.21 -2.79 44.44
N ALA A 794 -17.22 -3.48 45.02
CA ALA A 794 -17.28 -3.97 46.40
C ALA A 794 -17.38 -2.84 47.45
N SER A 795 -16.97 -1.62 47.10
CA SER A 795 -17.13 -0.46 48.00
C SER A 795 -18.60 -0.12 48.29
N CYS A 796 -19.52 -0.57 47.44
CA CYS A 796 -20.96 -0.34 47.57
C CYS A 796 -21.79 -1.63 47.57
N HIS A 797 -21.28 -2.72 46.99
CA HIS A 797 -21.98 -4.00 46.87
C HIS A 797 -21.33 -5.09 47.73
N ASP A 798 -22.13 -5.80 48.52
CA ASP A 798 -21.68 -7.05 49.17
C ASP A 798 -21.66 -8.20 48.16
N LEU A 799 -20.47 -8.50 47.64
CA LEU A 799 -20.21 -9.54 46.64
C LEU A 799 -20.52 -10.96 47.16
N LYS A 800 -20.60 -11.17 48.48
CA LYS A 800 -20.92 -12.47 49.10
C LYS A 800 -22.41 -12.63 49.39
N SER A 801 -23.19 -11.56 49.24
CA SER A 801 -24.61 -11.62 49.54
C SER A 801 -25.33 -12.62 48.62
N ALA A 802 -26.24 -13.41 49.20
CA ALA A 802 -27.08 -14.34 48.42
C ALA A 802 -27.95 -13.62 47.37
N ALA A 803 -28.23 -12.33 47.59
CA ALA A 803 -28.94 -11.46 46.66
C ALA A 803 -28.16 -11.22 45.36
N LEU A 804 -26.82 -11.17 45.43
CA LEU A 804 -25.94 -11.04 44.27
C LEU A 804 -25.50 -12.42 43.74
N ALA A 805 -25.16 -13.37 44.61
CA ALA A 805 -24.64 -14.68 44.19
C ALA A 805 -25.69 -15.55 43.45
N ARG A 806 -26.97 -15.45 43.81
CA ARG A 806 -28.04 -16.29 43.22
C ARG A 806 -28.34 -15.94 41.75
N PRO A 807 -28.49 -14.66 41.35
CA PRO A 807 -28.60 -14.29 39.94
C PRO A 807 -27.38 -14.64 39.10
N HIS A 808 -26.17 -14.63 39.70
CA HIS A 808 -24.91 -14.96 39.02
C HIS A 808 -24.55 -16.46 39.08
N LEU A 809 -25.50 -17.30 39.51
CA LEU A 809 -25.37 -18.77 39.48
C LEU A 809 -24.12 -19.33 40.19
N GLY A 810 -23.63 -18.64 41.22
CA GLY A 810 -22.42 -19.05 41.95
C GLY A 810 -21.09 -18.72 41.27
N PHE A 811 -21.10 -17.84 40.27
CA PHE A 811 -19.88 -17.27 39.65
C PHE A 811 -19.04 -16.51 40.70
N ASP A 812 -17.71 -16.59 40.60
CA ASP A 812 -16.80 -15.91 41.50
C ASP A 812 -16.77 -14.40 41.21
N LEU A 813 -17.54 -13.64 41.97
CA LEU A 813 -17.66 -12.19 41.84
C LEU A 813 -16.45 -11.42 42.41
N GLU A 814 -15.61 -12.02 43.24
CA GLU A 814 -14.47 -11.32 43.86
C GLU A 814 -13.31 -11.14 42.87
N SER A 815 -13.20 -12.03 41.89
CA SER A 815 -12.19 -12.00 40.82
C SER A 815 -12.71 -11.50 39.47
N ALA A 816 -14.02 -11.25 39.38
CA ALA A 816 -14.72 -10.94 38.14
C ALA A 816 -14.47 -9.50 37.64
N ASP A 817 -14.23 -9.34 36.34
CA ASP A 817 -14.43 -8.06 35.67
C ASP A 817 -15.94 -7.83 35.46
N CYS A 818 -16.60 -7.21 36.44
CA CYS A 818 -18.03 -6.92 36.40
C CYS A 818 -18.45 -6.14 35.14
N MET A 819 -17.58 -5.24 34.66
CA MET A 819 -17.83 -4.39 33.50
C MET A 819 -17.73 -5.14 32.17
N ALA A 820 -17.19 -6.35 32.15
CA ALA A 820 -17.20 -7.20 30.96
C ALA A 820 -18.64 -7.64 30.58
N CYS A 821 -19.55 -7.69 31.56
CA CYS A 821 -20.93 -8.11 31.36
C CYS A 821 -21.95 -7.00 31.65
N HIS A 822 -21.61 -6.04 32.52
CA HIS A 822 -22.51 -4.97 32.95
C HIS A 822 -22.14 -3.60 32.42
N ASP A 823 -23.16 -2.82 32.08
CA ASP A 823 -23.06 -1.38 31.87
C ASP A 823 -23.34 -0.67 33.21
N PRO A 824 -22.31 -0.10 33.87
CA PRO A 824 -22.47 0.54 35.19
C PRO A 824 -23.14 1.92 35.11
N HIS A 825 -23.53 2.39 33.92
CA HIS A 825 -24.25 3.63 33.73
C HIS A 825 -25.73 3.34 33.49
N ALA A 826 -26.06 2.84 32.30
CA ALA A 826 -27.43 2.65 31.87
C ALA A 826 -27.56 1.69 30.68
N THR A 827 -28.62 0.90 30.67
CA THR A 827 -28.92 -0.05 29.59
C THR A 827 -30.42 -0.28 29.48
N THR A 828 -30.84 -1.00 28.44
CA THR A 828 -32.20 -1.50 28.29
C THR A 828 -32.40 -2.86 28.98
N GLN A 829 -31.32 -3.59 29.28
CA GLN A 829 -31.39 -4.94 29.82
C GLN A 829 -31.54 -4.97 31.34
N ALA A 830 -32.21 -6.02 31.84
CA ALA A 830 -32.38 -6.24 33.27
C ALA A 830 -31.03 -6.54 33.95
N GLY A 831 -30.87 -6.13 35.22
CA GLY A 831 -29.63 -6.35 35.96
C GLY A 831 -28.44 -5.56 35.43
N LEU A 832 -28.67 -4.53 34.62
CA LEU A 832 -27.63 -3.70 34.01
C LEU A 832 -26.66 -4.45 33.09
N THR A 833 -27.05 -5.58 32.49
CA THR A 833 -26.19 -6.25 31.52
C THR A 833 -26.06 -5.44 30.23
N HIS A 834 -24.95 -5.58 29.51
CA HIS A 834 -24.79 -4.90 28.22
C HIS A 834 -25.92 -5.21 27.23
N GLY A 835 -26.19 -4.26 26.32
CA GLY A 835 -27.35 -4.29 25.42
C GLY A 835 -27.38 -5.45 24.43
N HIS A 836 -26.21 -5.93 23.98
CA HIS A 836 -26.08 -7.03 23.02
C HIS A 836 -25.69 -8.32 23.74
N VAL A 837 -26.64 -9.24 23.88
CA VAL A 837 -26.44 -10.53 24.54
C VAL A 837 -26.47 -11.68 23.54
N HIS A 838 -25.58 -12.65 23.71
CA HIS A 838 -25.52 -13.83 22.87
C HIS A 838 -26.74 -14.74 23.14
N PRO A 839 -27.44 -15.28 22.12
CA PRO A 839 -28.69 -16.00 22.32
C PRO A 839 -28.66 -17.20 23.29
N PRO A 840 -27.62 -18.06 23.33
CA PRO A 840 -27.49 -19.11 24.35
C PRO A 840 -27.45 -18.56 25.78
N TYR A 841 -26.74 -17.45 26.00
CA TYR A 841 -26.65 -16.75 27.29
C TYR A 841 -28.01 -16.14 27.67
N ALA A 842 -28.67 -15.46 26.73
CA ALA A 842 -30.00 -14.87 26.95
C ALA A 842 -31.05 -15.94 27.31
N LYS A 843 -30.94 -17.14 26.75
CA LYS A 843 -31.82 -18.30 27.02
C LYS A 843 -31.42 -19.12 28.24
N ARG A 844 -30.30 -18.79 28.91
CA ARG A 844 -29.70 -19.55 30.02
C ARG A 844 -29.35 -21.00 29.65
N ASP A 845 -29.02 -21.26 28.38
CA ASP A 845 -28.59 -22.57 27.91
C ASP A 845 -27.07 -22.74 28.07
N CYS A 846 -26.57 -22.55 29.30
CA CYS A 846 -25.14 -22.51 29.58
C CYS A 846 -24.44 -23.84 29.25
N LYS A 847 -25.17 -24.96 29.35
CA LYS A 847 -24.70 -26.31 29.02
C LYS A 847 -24.36 -26.52 27.54
N ALA A 848 -24.74 -25.58 26.66
CA ALA A 848 -24.35 -25.62 25.26
C ALA A 848 -22.85 -25.34 25.07
N CYS A 849 -22.22 -24.63 26.02
CA CYS A 849 -20.81 -24.25 25.96
C CYS A 849 -20.01 -24.64 27.21
N HIS A 850 -20.66 -24.78 28.37
CA HIS A 850 -20.03 -25.13 29.64
C HIS A 850 -20.38 -26.56 30.08
N ASP A 851 -19.45 -27.22 30.76
CA ASP A 851 -19.68 -28.47 31.47
C ASP A 851 -20.35 -28.23 32.83
N ALA A 852 -20.67 -29.32 33.54
CA ALA A 852 -21.31 -29.27 34.85
C ALA A 852 -20.44 -28.61 35.94
N GLY A 853 -19.13 -28.46 35.70
CA GLY A 853 -18.19 -27.75 36.57
C GLY A 853 -17.95 -26.29 36.16
N GLY A 854 -18.68 -25.77 35.16
CA GLY A 854 -18.54 -24.40 34.67
C GLY A 854 -17.35 -24.17 33.73
N LYS A 855 -16.59 -25.22 33.38
CA LYS A 855 -15.50 -25.11 32.40
C LYS A 855 -16.06 -25.17 30.98
N VAL A 856 -15.42 -24.50 30.03
CA VAL A 856 -15.79 -24.61 28.61
C VAL A 856 -15.61 -26.06 28.16
N GLN A 857 -16.59 -26.61 27.43
CA GLN A 857 -16.59 -28.00 26.96
C GLN A 857 -15.30 -28.33 26.17
N ALA A 858 -14.74 -29.52 26.37
CA ALA A 858 -13.42 -29.91 25.86
C ALA A 858 -13.38 -30.02 24.32
N GLY A 859 -12.53 -29.18 23.71
CA GLY A 859 -12.25 -29.08 22.27
C GLY A 859 -11.51 -27.76 21.99
N ALA A 860 -10.85 -27.60 20.83
CA ALA A 860 -10.32 -26.30 20.44
C ALA A 860 -11.48 -25.29 20.40
N GLN A 861 -11.42 -24.19 21.16
CA GLN A 861 -12.57 -23.27 21.37
C GLN A 861 -13.21 -22.80 20.07
N GLN A 862 -12.41 -22.70 19.00
CA GLN A 862 -12.86 -22.44 17.63
C GLN A 862 -13.89 -23.47 17.11
N SER A 863 -13.66 -24.77 17.33
CA SER A 863 -14.55 -25.85 16.88
C SER A 863 -15.92 -25.81 17.55
N LEU A 864 -15.98 -25.42 18.83
CA LEU A 864 -17.24 -25.24 19.57
C LEU A 864 -18.07 -24.10 18.99
N CYS A 865 -17.45 -22.96 18.69
CA CYS A 865 -18.13 -21.82 18.07
C CYS A 865 -18.59 -22.16 16.64
N LEU A 866 -17.73 -22.77 15.84
CA LEU A 866 -18.02 -23.10 14.44
C LEU A 866 -19.11 -24.17 14.25
N ALA A 867 -19.36 -25.02 15.26
CA ALA A 867 -20.48 -25.96 15.25
C ALA A 867 -21.85 -25.26 15.16
N CYS A 868 -21.97 -24.07 15.75
CA CYS A 868 -23.18 -23.23 15.70
C CYS A 868 -23.11 -22.15 14.60
N HIS A 869 -21.93 -21.92 14.01
CA HIS A 869 -21.68 -20.95 12.94
C HIS A 869 -21.13 -21.62 11.67
N PRO A 870 -21.88 -22.55 11.03
CA PRO A 870 -21.37 -23.37 9.93
C PRO A 870 -21.01 -22.57 8.67
N GLY A 871 -21.69 -21.45 8.39
CA GLY A 871 -21.35 -20.56 7.26
C GLY A 871 -19.98 -19.91 7.42
N LEU A 872 -19.63 -19.49 8.65
CA LEU A 872 -18.29 -18.97 8.94
C LEU A 872 -17.24 -20.08 8.88
N ALA A 873 -17.59 -21.31 9.29
CA ALA A 873 -16.69 -22.45 9.23
C ALA A 873 -16.25 -22.78 7.79
N GLU A 874 -17.06 -22.48 6.78
CA GLU A 874 -16.70 -22.65 5.38
C GLU A 874 -15.75 -21.56 4.87
N GLU A 875 -16.00 -20.31 5.26
CA GLU A 875 -15.16 -19.17 4.90
C GLU A 875 -13.73 -19.31 5.45
N LEU A 876 -13.56 -19.83 6.66
CA LEU A 876 -12.25 -19.95 7.31
C LEU A 876 -11.39 -21.15 6.85
N ARG A 877 -11.96 -22.16 6.15
CA ARG A 877 -11.23 -23.38 5.77
C ARG A 877 -10.17 -23.17 4.67
N ASN A 878 -10.38 -22.19 3.79
CA ASN A 878 -9.57 -21.98 2.58
C ASN A 878 -8.80 -20.64 2.61
N ALA A 879 -8.71 -19.99 3.76
CA ALA A 879 -8.18 -18.64 3.86
C ALA A 879 -7.02 -18.55 4.87
N THR A 880 -6.08 -17.66 4.60
CA THR A 880 -5.02 -17.32 5.55
C THR A 880 -5.65 -16.56 6.71
N LEU A 881 -5.57 -17.09 7.93
CA LEU A 881 -6.22 -16.51 9.10
C LEU A 881 -5.30 -15.54 9.85
N HIS A 882 -5.88 -14.47 10.40
CA HIS A 882 -5.16 -13.62 11.34
C HIS A 882 -4.65 -14.44 12.53
N ALA A 883 -3.39 -14.22 12.95
CA ALA A 883 -2.74 -14.99 14.00
C ALA A 883 -3.54 -15.13 15.32
N PRO A 884 -4.27 -14.10 15.81
CA PRO A 884 -5.15 -14.27 16.98
C PRO A 884 -6.22 -15.36 16.84
N LEU A 885 -6.64 -15.70 15.61
CA LEU A 885 -7.67 -16.72 15.36
C LEU A 885 -7.13 -18.15 15.33
N THR A 886 -5.81 -18.33 15.33
CA THR A 886 -5.16 -19.64 15.41
C THR A 886 -4.62 -19.95 16.82
N GLY A 887 -4.71 -19.00 17.74
CA GLY A 887 -4.34 -19.16 19.16
C GLY A 887 -5.37 -19.94 20.00
N GLU A 888 -5.03 -20.23 21.26
CA GLU A 888 -5.84 -21.08 22.14
C GLU A 888 -7.24 -20.51 22.44
N ARG A 889 -7.38 -19.17 22.52
CA ARG A 889 -8.69 -18.52 22.72
C ARG A 889 -9.42 -18.22 21.41
N ALA A 890 -8.73 -18.32 20.27
CA ALA A 890 -9.25 -18.14 18.91
C ALA A 890 -10.24 -16.96 18.79
N CYS A 891 -11.52 -17.25 18.52
CA CYS A 891 -12.58 -16.25 18.37
C CYS A 891 -12.74 -15.35 19.60
N LEU A 892 -12.41 -15.84 20.79
CA LEU A 892 -12.56 -15.13 22.07
C LEU A 892 -11.45 -14.13 22.35
N GLU A 893 -10.40 -14.07 21.51
CA GLU A 893 -9.42 -12.98 21.55
C GLU A 893 -10.05 -11.63 21.17
N CYS A 894 -11.09 -11.67 20.32
CA CYS A 894 -11.77 -10.50 19.80
C CYS A 894 -13.25 -10.42 20.19
N HIS A 895 -13.92 -11.55 20.46
CA HIS A 895 -15.34 -11.60 20.79
C HIS A 895 -15.62 -12.03 22.24
N THR A 896 -16.76 -11.61 22.78
CA THR A 896 -17.30 -12.05 24.07
C THR A 896 -18.58 -12.87 23.84
N PRO A 897 -18.67 -14.11 24.30
CA PRO A 897 -19.78 -15.01 23.95
C PRO A 897 -21.01 -14.83 24.86
N HIS A 898 -21.02 -13.82 25.75
CA HIS A 898 -22.09 -13.60 26.73
C HIS A 898 -22.85 -12.30 26.47
N ALA A 899 -22.19 -11.17 26.70
CA ALA A 899 -22.76 -9.84 26.58
C ALA A 899 -21.69 -8.86 26.09
N SER A 900 -22.10 -7.84 25.36
CA SER A 900 -21.23 -6.85 24.73
C SER A 900 -21.91 -5.49 24.63
N PRO A 901 -21.15 -4.40 24.82
CA PRO A 901 -21.65 -3.04 24.62
C PRO A 901 -21.89 -2.68 23.15
N VAL A 902 -21.43 -3.50 22.20
CA VAL A 902 -21.53 -3.22 20.75
C VAL A 902 -22.04 -4.43 19.96
N THR A 903 -22.49 -4.19 18.73
CA THR A 903 -22.92 -5.24 17.81
C THR A 903 -21.77 -6.20 17.46
N GLY A 904 -22.11 -7.42 17.05
CA GLY A 904 -21.10 -8.44 16.75
C GLY A 904 -20.39 -9.03 17.98
N LEU A 905 -20.87 -8.73 19.19
CA LEU A 905 -20.35 -9.28 20.45
C LEU A 905 -18.86 -8.97 20.68
N LEU A 906 -18.41 -7.76 20.35
CA LEU A 906 -17.04 -7.32 20.65
C LEU A 906 -16.96 -6.78 22.09
N PRO A 907 -15.90 -7.02 22.87
CA PRO A 907 -15.83 -6.56 24.25
C PRO A 907 -15.74 -5.02 24.37
N ARG A 908 -15.39 -4.33 23.28
CA ARG A 908 -15.26 -2.86 23.16
C ARG A 908 -15.59 -2.44 21.72
N SER A 909 -15.55 -1.13 21.43
CA SER A 909 -15.66 -0.63 20.05
C SER A 909 -14.62 -1.30 19.13
N GLN A 910 -14.94 -1.40 17.84
CA GLN A 910 -14.08 -2.07 16.87
C GLN A 910 -12.66 -1.49 16.86
N ALA A 911 -12.52 -0.16 16.85
CA ALA A 911 -11.21 0.49 16.93
C ALA A 911 -10.45 0.17 18.22
N ALA A 912 -11.14 -0.01 19.35
CA ALA A 912 -10.51 -0.38 20.61
C ALA A 912 -10.07 -1.86 20.65
N VAL A 913 -10.82 -2.74 19.98
CA VAL A 913 -10.44 -4.17 19.87
C VAL A 913 -9.26 -4.34 18.91
N CYS A 914 -9.39 -3.80 17.70
CA CYS A 914 -8.36 -3.89 16.66
C CYS A 914 -7.09 -3.10 17.05
N GLY A 915 -7.24 -1.91 17.65
CA GLY A 915 -6.13 -1.03 18.01
C GLY A 915 -5.22 -1.55 19.13
N ARG A 916 -5.58 -2.64 19.84
CA ARG A 916 -4.66 -3.31 20.77
C ARG A 916 -3.55 -4.06 20.04
N CYS A 917 -3.84 -4.56 18.84
CA CYS A 917 -2.85 -5.24 17.99
C CYS A 917 -2.36 -4.31 16.86
N HIS A 918 -3.19 -3.37 16.42
CA HIS A 918 -2.89 -2.35 15.41
C HIS A 918 -2.71 -0.97 16.04
N ALA A 919 -1.86 -0.88 17.06
CA ALA A 919 -1.70 0.33 17.87
C ALA A 919 -1.22 1.53 17.03
N GLU A 920 -0.24 1.31 16.16
CA GLU A 920 0.30 2.34 15.27
C GLU A 920 -0.77 2.89 14.32
N GLN A 921 -1.58 2.02 13.72
CA GLN A 921 -2.66 2.43 12.80
C GLN A 921 -3.77 3.15 13.57
N ALA A 922 -4.11 2.67 14.77
CA ALA A 922 -5.10 3.30 15.63
C ALA A 922 -4.68 4.70 16.09
N ASP A 923 -3.39 4.90 16.36
CA ASP A 923 -2.82 6.18 16.78
C ASP A 923 -2.68 7.15 15.60
N ARG A 924 -2.25 6.67 14.42
CA ARG A 924 -2.25 7.46 13.18
C ARG A 924 -3.62 8.03 12.86
N MET A 925 -4.66 7.19 12.89
CA MET A 925 -6.05 7.64 12.68
C MET A 925 -6.52 8.69 13.73
N LYS A 926 -5.91 8.72 14.93
CA LYS A 926 -6.21 9.73 15.96
C LYS A 926 -5.39 11.00 15.81
N SER A 927 -4.14 10.92 15.36
CA SER A 927 -3.24 12.07 15.29
C SER A 927 -3.39 12.86 13.98
N SER A 928 -3.77 12.21 12.88
CA SER A 928 -3.79 12.84 11.55
C SER A 928 -4.74 14.02 11.40
N SER A 929 -4.26 15.07 10.73
CA SER A 929 -5.04 16.27 10.41
C SER A 929 -6.16 16.00 9.40
N GLN A 930 -5.93 15.12 8.42
CA GLN A 930 -6.91 14.66 7.44
C GLN A 930 -7.34 13.23 7.76
N ARG A 931 -8.63 13.06 8.07
CA ARG A 931 -9.21 11.78 8.51
C ARG A 931 -10.37 11.41 7.60
N HIS A 932 -10.54 10.10 7.40
CA HIS A 932 -11.75 9.59 6.76
C HIS A 932 -12.97 9.81 7.69
N PRO A 933 -14.07 10.43 7.22
CA PRO A 933 -15.20 10.78 8.07
C PRO A 933 -16.05 9.54 8.43
N ASP A 934 -16.18 9.26 9.73
CA ASP A 934 -17.04 8.19 10.26
C ASP A 934 -17.95 8.75 11.39
N PRO A 935 -19.29 8.80 11.20
CA PRO A 935 -20.24 9.33 12.19
C PRO A 935 -20.49 8.41 13.40
N GLU A 936 -20.13 7.12 13.34
CA GLU A 936 -20.49 6.11 14.37
C GLU A 936 -19.28 5.39 14.98
N GLY A 937 -18.06 5.72 14.56
CA GLY A 937 -16.83 5.30 15.22
C GLY A 937 -16.17 4.08 14.57
N ARG A 938 -15.33 4.36 13.58
CA ARG A 938 -14.30 3.51 12.95
C ARG A 938 -14.74 2.06 12.71
N GLN A 939 -15.63 1.89 11.75
CA GLN A 939 -16.05 0.56 11.27
C GLN A 939 -14.99 -0.11 10.37
N CYS A 940 -13.87 -0.53 10.95
CA CYS A 940 -12.73 -1.14 10.24
C CYS A 940 -13.13 -2.33 9.34
N THR A 941 -14.18 -3.06 9.71
CA THR A 941 -14.71 -4.24 8.98
C THR A 941 -15.31 -3.92 7.62
N MET A 942 -15.62 -2.65 7.35
CA MET A 942 -16.19 -2.24 6.06
C MET A 942 -15.15 -2.35 4.94
N CYS A 943 -13.89 -2.07 5.26
CA CYS A 943 -12.77 -2.09 4.32
C CYS A 943 -11.92 -3.36 4.49
N HIS A 944 -11.79 -3.89 5.71
CA HIS A 944 -10.98 -5.07 6.01
C HIS A 944 -11.84 -6.25 6.44
N ASN A 945 -11.51 -7.46 5.99
CA ASN A 945 -12.04 -8.67 6.64
C ASN A 945 -11.17 -8.97 7.88
N PRO A 946 -11.69 -8.82 9.10
CA PRO A 946 -10.90 -8.99 10.32
C PRO A 946 -10.54 -10.46 10.58
N HIS A 947 -11.15 -11.41 9.87
CA HIS A 947 -10.88 -12.83 10.05
C HIS A 947 -9.73 -13.35 9.19
N LEU A 948 -9.31 -12.58 8.19
CA LEU A 948 -8.31 -12.99 7.21
C LEU A 948 -7.02 -12.19 7.40
N ALA A 949 -5.87 -12.87 7.44
CA ALA A 949 -4.58 -12.21 7.43
C ALA A 949 -4.36 -11.49 6.10
N ALA A 950 -3.99 -10.22 6.18
CA ALA A 950 -3.56 -9.48 5.01
C ALA A 950 -2.25 -10.04 4.44
N VAL A 951 -2.12 -9.89 3.13
CA VAL A 951 -0.86 -9.96 2.37
C VAL A 951 0.16 -8.96 3.00
N PRO A 952 1.47 -9.23 3.00
CA PRO A 952 2.48 -8.46 3.75
C PRO A 952 2.43 -6.93 3.52
N ALA A 953 2.85 -6.15 4.51
CA ALA A 953 2.92 -4.69 4.41
C ALA A 953 3.67 -4.26 3.12
N GLY A 954 3.01 -3.45 2.28
CA GLY A 954 3.53 -3.02 0.98
C GLY A 954 2.95 -3.77 -0.22
N THR A 955 2.22 -4.87 -0.02
CA THR A 955 1.44 -5.49 -1.11
C THR A 955 0.05 -4.88 -1.19
N VAL A 956 -0.23 -4.24 -2.33
CA VAL A 956 -1.56 -3.80 -2.71
C VAL A 956 -2.44 -5.03 -2.99
N PRO A 957 -3.65 -5.15 -2.40
CA PRO A 957 -4.57 -6.23 -2.73
C PRO A 957 -4.87 -6.22 -4.24
N ALA A 958 -4.78 -7.39 -4.89
CA ALA A 958 -5.18 -7.52 -6.29
C ALA A 958 -6.72 -7.48 -6.44
N GLY A 959 -7.24 -6.72 -7.40
CA GLY A 959 -8.68 -6.64 -7.71
C GLY A 959 -9.36 -5.32 -7.30
N PRO A 960 -10.69 -5.16 -7.54
CA PRO A 960 -11.38 -3.91 -7.34
C PRO A 960 -11.33 -3.50 -5.86
N ASP A 961 -10.53 -2.47 -5.61
CA ASP A 961 -10.19 -1.88 -4.32
C ASP A 961 -11.41 -1.78 -3.37
N PRO A 962 -11.32 -2.20 -2.08
CA PRO A 962 -12.39 -2.04 -1.09
C PRO A 962 -12.88 -0.58 -0.95
N CYS A 963 -12.06 0.41 -1.30
CA CYS A 963 -12.49 1.81 -1.36
C CYS A 963 -13.71 1.99 -2.29
N LEU A 964 -13.78 1.26 -3.40
CA LEU A 964 -14.84 1.38 -4.42
C LEU A 964 -16.23 0.96 -3.94
N ARG A 965 -16.31 0.26 -2.79
CA ARG A 965 -17.59 -0.11 -2.15
C ARG A 965 -18.37 1.10 -1.64
N CYS A 966 -17.67 2.18 -1.30
CA CYS A 966 -18.25 3.44 -0.83
C CYS A 966 -17.89 4.62 -1.76
N HIS A 967 -16.80 4.51 -2.50
CA HIS A 967 -16.24 5.56 -3.34
C HIS A 967 -16.37 5.20 -4.83
N THR A 968 -17.39 5.72 -5.53
CA THR A 968 -17.63 5.49 -6.98
C THR A 968 -16.75 6.33 -7.93
N TRP A 969 -15.52 6.69 -7.54
CA TRP A 969 -14.71 7.77 -8.17
C TRP A 969 -13.88 7.34 -9.38
N LEU A 970 -13.96 6.06 -9.78
CA LEU A 970 -13.25 5.52 -10.96
C LEU A 970 -13.57 6.28 -12.26
N GLU A 971 -14.70 6.99 -12.32
CA GLU A 971 -15.09 7.79 -13.49
C GLU A 971 -14.38 9.16 -13.57
N HIS A 972 -13.64 9.60 -12.55
CA HIS A 972 -13.11 10.97 -12.43
C HIS A 972 -11.61 11.05 -12.12
N THR A 973 -10.89 9.92 -12.06
CA THR A 973 -9.47 9.91 -11.68
C THR A 973 -8.58 9.74 -12.92
N ASP A 974 -7.84 10.78 -13.29
CA ASP A 974 -6.96 10.83 -14.47
C ASP A 974 -5.69 9.93 -14.38
N HIS A 975 -5.50 9.23 -13.26
CA HIS A 975 -4.36 8.34 -13.01
C HIS A 975 -4.78 6.86 -13.17
N PRO A 976 -4.04 6.03 -13.93
CA PRO A 976 -4.36 4.62 -14.11
C PRO A 976 -4.38 3.86 -12.78
N LEU A 977 -5.43 3.06 -12.55
CA LEU A 977 -5.65 2.24 -11.36
C LEU A 977 -6.09 0.81 -11.77
N GLY A 978 -5.70 -0.22 -11.01
CA GLY A 978 -6.14 -1.62 -11.18
C GLY A 978 -5.35 -2.43 -12.21
N ALA A 979 -5.94 -3.54 -12.67
CA ALA A 979 -5.28 -4.57 -13.46
C ALA A 979 -4.57 -4.02 -14.72
N GLY A 980 -3.26 -4.34 -14.82
CA GLY A 980 -2.40 -3.87 -15.91
C GLY A 980 -1.68 -2.53 -15.67
N THR A 981 -1.79 -1.95 -14.47
CA THR A 981 -1.13 -0.67 -14.13
C THR A 981 -0.12 -0.91 -13.01
N THR A 982 1.19 -0.79 -13.26
CA THR A 982 2.20 -1.12 -12.24
C THR A 982 2.60 0.11 -11.43
N ASP A 983 2.52 0.03 -10.09
CA ASP A 983 3.10 1.03 -9.19
C ASP A 983 4.64 0.94 -9.28
N PRO A 984 5.33 1.97 -9.80
CA PRO A 984 6.77 1.93 -10.04
C PRO A 984 7.60 2.09 -8.76
N VAL A 985 6.98 2.50 -7.65
CA VAL A 985 7.65 2.71 -6.35
C VAL A 985 7.42 1.53 -5.42
N ARG A 986 6.20 0.97 -5.42
CA ARG A 986 5.77 -0.06 -4.45
C ARG A 986 5.59 -1.45 -5.05
N GLY A 987 5.51 -1.57 -6.38
CA GLY A 987 5.18 -2.81 -7.07
C GLY A 987 3.70 -3.20 -6.91
N GLY A 988 3.19 -4.05 -7.80
CA GLY A 988 1.77 -4.41 -7.86
C GLY A 988 0.91 -3.40 -8.62
N GLU A 989 -0.41 -3.54 -8.53
CA GLU A 989 -1.35 -2.64 -9.21
C GLU A 989 -1.38 -1.25 -8.55
N ILE A 990 -1.48 -0.16 -9.33
CA ILE A 990 -1.76 1.15 -8.73
C ILE A 990 -3.20 1.14 -8.22
N VAL A 991 -3.41 1.40 -6.93
CA VAL A 991 -4.76 1.49 -6.32
C VAL A 991 -4.93 2.82 -5.58
N CYS A 992 -6.13 3.10 -5.07
CA CYS A 992 -6.38 4.35 -4.34
C CYS A 992 -5.39 4.49 -3.16
N ALA A 993 -5.12 3.37 -2.48
CA ALA A 993 -4.17 3.28 -1.38
C ALA A 993 -2.69 3.45 -1.79
N SER A 994 -2.34 3.48 -3.08
CA SER A 994 -0.98 3.83 -3.56
C SER A 994 -0.65 5.29 -3.32
N CYS A 995 -1.67 6.17 -3.38
CA CYS A 995 -1.53 7.61 -3.22
C CYS A 995 -2.17 8.12 -1.92
N HIS A 996 -3.26 7.48 -1.48
CA HIS A 996 -3.98 7.85 -0.27
C HIS A 996 -3.65 6.92 0.90
N ASP A 997 -3.62 7.47 2.11
CA ASP A 997 -3.58 6.69 3.34
C ASP A 997 -4.98 6.66 3.98
N PRO A 998 -5.71 5.54 3.89
CA PRO A 998 -7.06 5.44 4.45
C PRO A 998 -7.07 5.43 5.99
N HIS A 999 -5.90 5.26 6.63
CA HIS A 999 -5.75 5.36 8.09
C HIS A 999 -5.43 6.79 8.56
N GLY A 1000 -5.49 7.78 7.65
CA GLY A 1000 -5.26 9.19 7.96
C GLY A 1000 -3.87 9.68 7.55
N SER A 1001 -3.80 10.95 7.19
CA SER A 1001 -2.56 11.62 6.81
C SER A 1001 -2.51 13.07 7.30
N GLU A 1002 -1.31 13.61 7.39
CA GLU A 1002 -1.07 15.03 7.62
C GLU A 1002 -1.30 15.88 6.35
N PHE A 1003 -1.33 15.25 5.18
CA PHE A 1003 -1.44 15.93 3.87
C PHE A 1003 -2.88 15.98 3.37
N GLU A 1004 -3.24 17.10 2.74
CA GLU A 1004 -4.58 17.38 2.21
C GLU A 1004 -5.12 16.21 1.37
N LYS A 1005 -6.43 15.93 1.48
CA LYS A 1005 -7.09 14.80 0.79
C LYS A 1005 -6.52 13.42 1.16
N MET A 1006 -5.92 13.29 2.35
CA MET A 1006 -5.35 12.04 2.86
C MET A 1006 -4.23 11.46 1.97
N LEU A 1007 -3.49 12.30 1.25
CA LEU A 1007 -2.35 11.83 0.45
C LEU A 1007 -1.23 11.30 1.35
N ARG A 1008 -0.47 10.30 0.91
CA ARG A 1008 0.66 9.76 1.68
C ARG A 1008 1.82 10.75 1.83
N GLU A 1009 1.92 11.72 0.92
CA GLU A 1009 2.93 12.78 0.87
C GLU A 1009 2.32 14.06 0.25
N ASP A 1010 3.06 15.17 0.24
CA ASP A 1010 2.59 16.44 -0.32
C ASP A 1010 2.25 16.35 -1.83
N ALA A 1011 1.15 17.02 -2.22
CA ALA A 1011 0.57 16.97 -3.57
C ALA A 1011 1.41 17.63 -4.68
N GLY A 1012 2.34 18.52 -4.32
CA GLY A 1012 3.11 19.39 -5.20
C GLY A 1012 4.50 18.88 -5.59
N GLY A 1013 4.96 17.75 -5.06
CA GLY A 1013 6.32 17.30 -5.34
C GLY A 1013 6.59 15.82 -5.11
N LYS A 1014 6.81 15.41 -3.86
CA LYS A 1014 7.49 14.13 -3.58
C LYS A 1014 6.70 12.89 -4.01
N LEU A 1015 5.37 12.86 -3.79
CA LEU A 1015 4.53 11.73 -4.15
C LEU A 1015 4.57 11.44 -5.66
N CYS A 1016 4.37 12.50 -6.43
CA CYS A 1016 4.27 12.48 -7.89
C CYS A 1016 5.66 12.29 -8.53
N ILE A 1017 6.68 12.96 -7.99
CA ILE A 1017 8.06 12.84 -8.47
C ILE A 1017 8.57 11.43 -8.23
N GLY A 1018 8.37 10.85 -7.04
CA GLY A 1018 8.83 9.50 -6.70
C GLY A 1018 8.42 8.47 -7.75
N CYS A 1019 7.15 8.50 -8.19
CA CYS A 1019 6.60 7.59 -9.19
C CYS A 1019 6.94 7.96 -10.65
N HIS A 1020 7.36 9.20 -10.92
CA HIS A 1020 7.67 9.68 -12.28
C HIS A 1020 9.15 10.04 -12.50
N THR A 1021 10.04 9.71 -11.56
CA THR A 1021 11.46 10.07 -11.56
C THR A 1021 12.16 9.69 -12.87
N GLU A 1022 11.90 8.51 -13.43
CA GLU A 1022 12.45 8.02 -14.70
C GLU A 1022 12.08 8.94 -15.89
N LYS A 1023 10.80 9.33 -15.98
CA LYS A 1023 10.29 10.21 -17.04
C LYS A 1023 10.76 11.66 -16.90
N ILE A 1024 11.01 12.11 -15.67
CA ILE A 1024 11.50 13.46 -15.37
C ILE A 1024 13.00 13.57 -15.71
N ARG A 1025 13.80 12.51 -15.47
CA ARG A 1025 15.23 12.45 -15.83
C ARG A 1025 15.48 12.41 -17.34
N GLN A 1026 14.59 11.80 -18.13
CA GLN A 1026 14.72 11.71 -19.59
C GLN A 1026 14.34 12.99 -20.36
N LYS A 1027 13.78 14.00 -19.68
CA LYS A 1027 13.36 15.29 -20.27
C LYS A 1027 14.24 16.48 -19.86
N ARG A 1028 15.35 16.24 -19.14
CA ARG A 1028 16.37 17.26 -18.84
C ARG A 1028 17.55 17.18 -19.77
#